data_AF-A0A835JLT7-F1
#
_entry.id   AF-A0A835JLT7-F1
#
_cell.length_a   1.000
_cell.length_b   1.000
_cell.length_c   1.000
_cell.angle_alpha   90.00
_cell.angle_beta   90.00
_cell.angle_gamma   90.00
#
_symmetry.space_group_name_H-M   'P 1'
#
loop_
_entity.id
_entity.type
_entity.pdbx_description
1 polymer ?
#
loop_
_entity_poly.entity_id
_entity_poly.type
_entity_poly.pdbx_seq_one_letter_code
_entity_poly.pdbx_strand_id
1 'polypeptide(L)'
;MVSRSCISLLDLASGNMMGFSHSPRALPRIMTVPGIISDLDGDETNDGNIDTSSTVTLSRKIIVSNFLPLNAQKDLKSGKWSFSFDEDSLLLQMKDGFTKNTEVVYVGSLRVDVDTSEQEEVSQQLLEEFNCVPTFIPPEIYKKFYHGFCKHHLWPLFHYMLPMCPDHGNRFDRLLWQSYVSTNKIFADKVMEVINPEEDYVWVHDYHLMVLPTFLRKRFHRIKLGFFLHSPFPSSEIYRNLPVRDEILKALLNADLIGFHTFDYARHFLSCCSRMLGLDYESKRGHIGLEYFGRTVYIKILPVGIHTGRVESALNHPSSSIKVKEIQKQFKGKRLVVGVDDMDVFKGISLKLLAMEHLLQQNSELRGKLVLVQIVNPVRSSGKAVQEAKMETYTITKRINDTFGFPGYEPVVLIDRHVPFCEKTAYYALAECCIVNAVRDGMNLIPYKYIVCRQGTPKIDEALGVAPGSRHTSALVVSEFTGCSPSLSGAIRVNPWDIEAVSNAMNVAINMPDLEKQLRHEKHYRYVSSHDIAYWARSFMQDLTRACKYHYSKRCWGIGFGLNFRILSLSPSFRKLSNDYIITAYKRTSKRAIFLDYDGTVVAQTSIHKTPSPEVISVLNSLCSDPRNNVFIVSGRGKKSLSDWFAQCENLGIAAEHGYFLRWIGMSDWETRSLAADFDWKNIAKPVMKLYTEATDGSYIETKESALVWHHQDADPTFGSCQAKELLNHLENVLANDPVVVKRGQNIVEVKPQGVTKGYVTEKVLSLMIANGKPPDFVLCIGDDRSDEDMFESVSNTAYGSSLPSAPAIFACTVGQKPSKARYYLDDTVDVLALLQFLSDASNSKSSSTETQVSFDNVVWREL
;
A
#
# COMPACT_ATOMS: atom_id res chain seq x y z
N MET A 1 14.87 31.95 -24.21
CA MET A 1 15.66 32.94 -23.46
C MET A 1 15.14 33.01 -22.04
N VAL A 2 15.98 32.71 -21.06
CA VAL A 2 15.63 32.63 -19.63
C VAL A 2 15.70 34.04 -19.04
N SER A 3 14.61 34.53 -18.46
CA SER A 3 14.62 35.73 -17.62
C SER A 3 14.27 35.38 -16.18
N ARG A 4 15.13 35.86 -15.29
CA ARG A 4 15.12 35.72 -13.83
C ARG A 4 14.01 36.58 -13.24
N SER A 5 13.28 36.05 -12.26
CA SER A 5 12.97 36.74 -10.99
C SER A 5 12.13 35.84 -10.08
N CYS A 6 12.76 35.34 -9.03
CA CYS A 6 12.09 34.83 -7.83
C CYS A 6 12.84 35.42 -6.65
N ILE A 7 12.24 36.41 -5.99
CA ILE A 7 12.69 36.94 -4.72
C ILE A 7 11.78 36.37 -3.63
N SER A 8 12.45 35.90 -2.59
CA SER A 8 12.03 35.30 -1.34
C SER A 8 10.89 36.05 -0.63
N LEU A 9 9.93 35.28 -0.09
CA LEU A 9 8.94 35.71 0.91
C LEU A 9 9.06 34.88 2.21
N LEU A 10 10.28 34.46 2.57
CA LEU A 10 10.55 33.68 3.80
C LEU A 10 11.43 34.39 4.84
N ASP A 11 11.69 35.70 4.68
CA ASP A 11 12.61 36.45 5.56
C ASP A 11 11.97 37.16 6.77
N LEU A 12 10.80 36.72 7.25
CA LEU A 12 10.18 37.29 8.46
C LEU A 12 9.76 36.22 9.46
N ALA A 13 10.73 35.45 9.97
CA ALA A 13 10.66 34.80 11.28
C ALA A 13 12.03 34.22 11.71
N SER A 14 13.06 35.07 11.82
CA SER A 14 14.33 34.71 12.46
C SER A 14 14.57 35.62 13.67
N GLY A 15 14.23 35.10 14.86
CA GLY A 15 14.73 35.61 16.13
C GLY A 15 15.89 34.74 16.58
N ASN A 16 17.12 35.21 16.33
CA ASN A 16 18.42 34.85 16.92
C ASN A 16 18.58 33.51 17.67
N MET A 17 19.44 32.63 17.13
CA MET A 17 20.65 32.15 17.85
C MET A 17 21.67 31.49 16.89
N MET A 18 22.81 32.17 16.73
CA MET A 18 24.20 31.75 16.46
C MET A 18 24.50 30.38 15.80
N GLY A 19 25.02 30.45 14.57
CA GLY A 19 26.36 29.97 14.19
C GLY A 19 26.66 28.46 14.09
N PHE A 20 26.61 27.89 12.88
CA PHE A 20 27.35 26.67 12.52
C PHE A 20 28.31 26.92 11.34
N SER A 21 29.53 26.46 11.54
CA SER A 21 30.70 26.56 10.68
C SER A 21 30.67 25.62 9.47
N HIS A 22 31.44 26.00 8.44
CA HIS A 22 31.70 25.28 7.19
C HIS A 22 31.88 23.75 7.31
N SER A 23 31.25 23.04 6.37
CA SER A 23 31.44 21.61 6.09
C SER A 23 32.89 21.26 5.71
N PRO A 24 33.51 20.20 6.26
CA PRO A 24 34.74 19.64 5.70
C PRO A 24 34.44 18.66 4.56
N ARG A 25 35.16 18.87 3.46
CA ARG A 25 35.62 17.96 2.38
C ARG A 25 34.86 16.64 2.12
N ALA A 26 34.28 16.58 0.93
CA ALA A 26 33.71 15.39 0.30
C ALA A 26 34.77 14.30 -0.02
N LEU A 27 34.40 13.05 0.25
CA LEU A 27 35.04 11.82 -0.28
C LEU A 27 34.75 11.65 -1.78
N PRO A 28 35.61 10.95 -2.55
CA PRO A 28 35.60 11.01 -4.01
C PRO A 28 34.40 10.31 -4.63
N ARG A 29 33.64 11.06 -5.43
CA ARG A 29 32.57 10.55 -6.30
C ARG A 29 33.16 9.75 -7.46
N ILE A 30 32.76 8.50 -7.60
CA ILE A 30 32.86 7.80 -8.90
C ILE A 30 31.76 8.37 -9.78
N MET A 31 32.14 9.25 -10.70
CA MET A 31 31.26 9.78 -11.73
C MET A 31 31.09 8.74 -12.84
N THR A 32 29.88 8.24 -13.03
CA THR A 32 29.44 7.74 -14.35
C THR A 32 28.63 8.84 -15.03
N VAL A 33 29.12 9.25 -16.19
CA VAL A 33 28.51 10.29 -17.04
C VAL A 33 27.26 9.70 -17.73
N PRO A 34 26.14 10.43 -17.86
CA PRO A 34 24.98 9.95 -18.60
C PRO A 34 25.28 9.92 -20.10
N GLY A 35 25.20 8.75 -20.72
CA GLY A 35 25.25 8.60 -22.17
C GLY A 35 23.98 9.18 -22.81
N ILE A 36 24.19 9.96 -23.87
CA ILE A 36 23.16 10.48 -24.76
C ILE A 36 22.51 9.28 -25.48
N ILE A 37 21.20 9.12 -25.35
CA ILE A 37 20.41 8.15 -26.11
C ILE A 37 20.19 8.73 -27.50
N SER A 38 20.80 8.13 -28.52
CA SER A 38 20.41 8.30 -29.92
C SER A 38 19.42 7.20 -30.30
N ASP A 39 18.24 7.63 -30.74
CA ASP A 39 17.18 6.80 -31.32
C ASP A 39 17.69 6.01 -32.53
N LEU A 40 17.38 4.72 -32.63
CA LEU A 40 17.28 3.96 -33.90
C LEU A 40 16.39 2.71 -33.70
N ASP A 41 15.40 2.58 -34.58
CA ASP A 41 14.37 1.54 -34.66
C ASP A 41 14.85 0.22 -35.30
N GLY A 42 14.14 -0.90 -35.00
CA GLY A 42 14.08 -2.17 -35.75
C GLY A 42 15.29 -3.10 -35.57
N ASP A 43 15.22 -4.43 -35.47
CA ASP A 43 14.23 -5.44 -35.87
C ASP A 43 14.54 -6.73 -35.08
N GLU A 44 13.56 -7.60 -34.91
CA GLU A 44 13.74 -8.95 -34.36
C GLU A 44 14.53 -9.83 -35.35
N THR A 45 15.59 -10.53 -34.90
CA THR A 45 15.82 -11.99 -35.09
C THR A 45 17.24 -12.46 -34.72
N ASN A 46 17.25 -13.61 -34.03
CA ASN A 46 18.22 -14.71 -33.99
C ASN A 46 19.58 -14.63 -33.27
N ASP A 47 19.84 -15.78 -32.62
CA ASP A 47 21.00 -16.20 -31.83
C ASP A 47 22.38 -15.93 -32.44
N GLY A 48 23.31 -15.52 -31.58
CA GLY A 48 24.74 -15.54 -31.82
C GLY A 48 25.51 -15.31 -30.52
N ASN A 49 26.04 -16.39 -29.94
CA ASN A 49 26.97 -16.37 -28.80
C ASN A 49 28.11 -15.39 -29.04
N ILE A 50 28.16 -14.32 -28.24
CA ILE A 50 29.35 -13.52 -28.02
C ILE A 50 29.58 -13.50 -26.51
N ASP A 51 30.62 -14.21 -26.08
CA ASP A 51 31.22 -14.16 -24.76
C ASP A 51 31.68 -12.72 -24.47
N THR A 52 30.76 -11.91 -23.95
CA THR A 52 31.08 -10.73 -23.17
C THR A 52 31.13 -11.18 -21.72
N SER A 53 32.27 -11.02 -21.06
CA SER A 53 32.43 -11.36 -19.65
C SER A 53 31.31 -10.69 -18.86
N SER A 54 30.34 -11.48 -18.40
CA SER A 54 29.26 -11.01 -17.55
C SER A 54 29.90 -10.53 -16.26
N THR A 55 30.15 -9.22 -16.16
CA THR A 55 30.33 -8.57 -14.88
C THR A 55 29.07 -8.90 -14.09
N VAL A 56 29.20 -9.76 -13.08
CA VAL A 56 28.10 -10.17 -12.23
C VAL A 56 27.53 -8.89 -11.63
N THR A 57 26.40 -8.40 -12.14
CA THR A 57 25.71 -7.24 -11.59
C THR A 57 25.26 -7.61 -10.18
N LEU A 58 26.02 -7.15 -9.18
CA LEU A 58 25.70 -7.28 -7.77
C LEU A 58 24.36 -6.56 -7.51
N SER A 59 23.33 -7.31 -7.14
CA SER A 59 22.04 -6.71 -6.76
C SER A 59 22.17 -6.15 -5.35
N ARG A 60 21.91 -4.85 -5.16
CA ARG A 60 22.05 -4.22 -3.86
C ARG A 60 20.70 -3.83 -3.26
N LYS A 61 20.56 -4.06 -1.96
CA LYS A 61 19.35 -3.78 -1.17
C LYS A 61 19.72 -2.90 0.01
N ILE A 62 18.98 -1.80 0.16
CA ILE A 62 19.17 -0.84 1.24
C ILE A 62 18.03 -1.03 2.23
N ILE A 63 18.37 -1.47 3.44
CA ILE A 63 17.42 -1.71 4.52
C ILE A 63 17.46 -0.52 5.46
N VAL A 64 16.33 0.18 5.58
CA VAL A 64 16.23 1.40 6.38
C VAL A 64 15.33 1.15 7.57
N SER A 65 15.86 1.32 8.78
CA SER A 65 15.11 1.10 10.01
C SER A 65 15.56 2.05 11.11
N ASN A 66 14.79 2.20 12.18
CA ASN A 66 15.16 3.13 13.26
C ASN A 66 16.53 2.82 13.87
N PHE A 67 16.85 1.53 14.08
CA PHE A 67 18.12 1.12 14.68
C PHE A 67 18.89 0.18 13.74
N LEU A 68 20.21 0.40 13.63
CA LEU A 68 21.09 -0.56 12.99
C LEU A 68 21.06 -1.92 13.70
N PRO A 69 21.29 -3.03 12.99
CA PRO A 69 21.37 -4.37 13.58
C PRO A 69 22.72 -4.59 14.29
N LEU A 70 23.12 -3.64 15.14
CA LEU A 70 24.42 -3.61 15.80
C LEU A 70 24.27 -3.35 17.31
N ASN A 71 25.16 -3.98 18.06
CA ASN A 71 25.51 -3.59 19.42
C ASN A 71 26.73 -2.68 19.36
N ALA A 72 26.64 -1.54 20.04
CA ALA A 72 27.72 -0.56 20.12
C ALA A 72 28.05 -0.29 21.59
N GLN A 73 29.34 -0.32 21.94
CA GLN A 73 29.84 -0.02 23.27
C GLN A 73 31.11 0.82 23.17
N LYS A 74 31.24 1.82 24.04
CA LYS A 74 32.46 2.62 24.18
C LYS A 74 33.22 2.14 25.41
N ASP A 75 34.46 1.70 25.23
CA ASP A 75 35.32 1.37 26.37
C ASP A 75 35.74 2.66 27.08
N LEU A 76 35.28 2.83 28.32
CA LEU A 76 35.56 4.01 29.13
C LEU A 76 37.05 4.16 29.48
N LYS A 77 37.85 3.10 29.40
CA LYS A 77 39.28 3.15 29.72
C LYS A 77 40.13 3.54 28.51
N SER A 78 39.87 2.93 27.34
CA SER A 78 40.64 3.21 26.12
C SER A 78 40.03 4.33 25.27
N GLY A 79 38.78 4.72 25.51
CA GLY A 79 38.03 5.67 24.69
C GLY A 79 37.57 5.10 23.34
N LYS A 80 37.90 3.85 23.03
CA LYS A 80 37.61 3.24 21.72
C LYS A 80 36.22 2.63 21.64
N TRP A 81 35.66 2.69 20.44
CA TRP A 81 34.39 2.04 20.11
C TRP A 81 34.59 0.55 19.78
N SER A 82 33.62 -0.27 20.20
CA SER A 82 33.50 -1.67 19.84
C SER A 82 32.11 -1.94 19.29
N PHE A 83 32.07 -2.61 18.14
CA PHE A 83 30.85 -2.94 17.42
C PHE A 83 30.75 -4.45 17.20
N SER A 84 29.54 -4.97 17.25
CA SER A 84 29.22 -6.36 16.88
C SER A 84 27.81 -6.43 16.32
N PHE A 85 27.54 -7.42 15.47
CA PHE A 85 26.19 -7.66 14.99
C PHE A 85 25.25 -8.04 16.15
N ASP A 86 24.04 -7.48 16.13
CA ASP A 86 22.94 -7.95 16.97
C ASP A 86 22.34 -9.21 16.33
N GLU A 87 22.82 -10.38 16.75
CA GLU A 87 22.37 -11.67 16.22
C GLU A 87 20.89 -11.96 16.48
N ASP A 88 20.25 -11.26 17.42
CA ASP A 88 18.80 -11.34 17.66
C ASP A 88 17.99 -10.42 16.72
N SER A 89 18.65 -9.55 15.95
CA SER A 89 17.99 -8.63 15.02
C SER A 89 17.34 -9.35 13.85
N LEU A 90 16.02 -9.17 13.75
CA LEU A 90 15.20 -9.63 12.62
C LEU A 90 15.75 -9.17 11.27
N LEU A 91 16.20 -7.91 11.21
CA LEU A 91 16.67 -7.28 9.99
C LEU A 91 18.04 -7.80 9.54
N LEU A 92 18.86 -8.31 10.46
CA LEU A 92 20.07 -9.03 10.11
C LEU A 92 19.75 -10.41 9.56
N GLN A 93 18.87 -11.15 10.26
CA GLN A 93 18.50 -12.53 9.94
C GLN A 93 17.81 -12.65 8.57
N MET A 94 17.09 -11.62 8.14
CA MET A 94 16.40 -11.65 6.84
C MET A 94 17.36 -11.67 5.64
N LYS A 95 18.64 -11.35 5.84
CA LYS A 95 19.68 -11.43 4.79
C LYS A 95 19.76 -12.82 4.17
N ASP A 96 19.49 -13.86 4.94
CA ASP A 96 19.50 -15.26 4.48
C ASP A 96 18.37 -15.57 3.50
N GLY A 97 17.37 -14.69 3.38
CA GLY A 97 16.34 -14.75 2.36
C GLY A 97 16.80 -14.31 0.96
N PHE A 98 17.99 -13.72 0.85
CA PHE A 98 18.53 -13.18 -0.39
C PHE A 98 19.58 -14.10 -1.02
N THR A 99 19.89 -13.87 -2.30
CA THR A 99 20.94 -14.63 -2.99
C THR A 99 22.31 -14.23 -2.46
N LYS A 100 23.31 -15.13 -2.53
CA LYS A 100 24.67 -14.87 -2.05
C LYS A 100 25.34 -13.65 -2.71
N ASN A 101 24.92 -13.30 -3.92
CA ASN A 101 25.42 -12.16 -4.68
C ASN A 101 24.62 -10.87 -4.39
N THR A 102 23.71 -10.88 -3.41
CA THR A 102 23.00 -9.69 -2.98
C THR A 102 23.79 -8.98 -1.91
N GLU A 103 24.22 -7.76 -2.20
CA GLU A 103 24.79 -6.86 -1.19
C GLU A 103 23.65 -6.22 -0.38
N VAL A 104 23.79 -6.21 0.95
CA VAL A 104 22.82 -5.58 1.85
C VAL A 104 23.51 -4.48 2.63
N VAL A 105 22.97 -3.27 2.50
CA VAL A 105 23.42 -2.07 3.23
C VAL A 105 22.34 -1.68 4.23
N TYR A 106 22.72 -1.45 5.48
CA TYR A 106 21.79 -1.05 6.53
C TYR A 106 21.92 0.43 6.84
N VAL A 107 20.80 1.16 6.86
CA VAL A 107 20.75 2.57 7.28
C VAL A 107 19.90 2.65 8.55
N GLY A 108 20.47 3.19 9.63
CA GLY A 108 19.88 3.14 10.96
C GLY A 108 20.57 4.05 11.98
N SER A 109 19.93 4.39 13.09
CA SER A 109 20.63 5.01 14.22
C SER A 109 21.30 3.94 15.10
N LEU A 110 22.31 4.34 15.88
CA LEU A 110 22.82 3.51 16.97
C LEU A 110 21.93 3.65 18.21
N ARG A 111 22.02 2.69 19.14
CA ARG A 111 21.34 2.75 20.44
C ARG A 111 22.12 3.52 21.52
N VAL A 112 23.22 4.14 21.11
CA VAL A 112 24.14 4.92 21.93
C VAL A 112 24.36 6.27 21.26
N ASP A 113 24.65 7.28 22.06
CA ASP A 113 25.03 8.60 21.56
C ASP A 113 26.51 8.61 21.16
N VAL A 114 26.83 9.30 20.07
CA VAL A 114 28.19 9.41 19.54
C VAL A 114 28.52 10.88 19.36
N ASP A 115 29.59 11.31 20.05
CA ASP A 115 30.05 12.70 19.99
C ASP A 115 30.35 13.13 18.56
N THR A 116 29.98 14.35 18.20
CA THR A 116 30.10 14.88 16.83
C THR A 116 31.54 14.78 16.27
N SER A 117 32.56 14.87 17.14
CA SER A 117 33.96 14.72 16.73
C SER A 117 34.36 13.31 16.32
N GLU A 118 33.61 12.29 16.73
CA GLU A 118 33.89 10.86 16.48
C GLU A 118 32.99 10.27 15.37
N GLN A 119 31.96 11.00 14.94
CA GLN A 119 30.94 10.49 14.02
C GLN A 119 31.49 10.05 12.67
N GLU A 120 32.52 10.72 12.15
CA GLU A 120 33.15 10.36 10.87
C GLU A 120 33.92 9.04 10.97
N GLU A 121 34.74 8.89 12.00
CA GLU A 121 35.50 7.66 12.27
C GLU A 121 34.57 6.46 12.47
N VAL A 122 33.53 6.65 13.28
CA VAL A 122 32.50 5.62 13.50
C VAL A 122 31.76 5.29 12.21
N SER A 123 31.42 6.28 11.38
CA SER A 123 30.74 6.03 10.09
C SER A 123 31.59 5.21 9.14
N GLN A 124 32.88 5.53 9.03
CA GLN A 124 33.81 4.81 8.19
C GLN A 124 33.97 3.36 8.65
N GLN A 125 34.20 3.15 9.95
CA GLN A 125 34.34 1.81 10.52
C GLN A 125 33.07 0.96 10.28
N LEU A 126 31.89 1.53 10.52
CA LEU A 126 30.63 0.80 10.36
C LEU A 126 30.32 0.46 8.90
N LEU A 127 30.71 1.32 7.96
CA LEU A 127 30.53 1.05 6.53
C LEU A 127 31.48 -0.07 6.09
N GLU A 128 32.77 0.02 6.42
CA GLU A 128 33.80 -0.93 5.98
C GLU A 128 33.65 -2.32 6.60
N GLU A 129 33.34 -2.40 7.90
CA GLU A 129 33.28 -3.68 8.62
C GLU A 129 31.89 -4.32 8.62
N PHE A 130 30.82 -3.52 8.53
CA PHE A 130 29.45 -4.00 8.75
C PHE A 130 28.45 -3.65 7.64
N ASN A 131 28.86 -2.91 6.58
CA ASN A 131 27.95 -2.34 5.57
C ASN A 131 26.79 -1.55 6.21
N CYS A 132 27.10 -0.83 7.28
CA CYS A 132 26.13 -0.06 8.05
C CYS A 132 26.41 1.45 7.93
N VAL A 133 25.38 2.21 7.62
CA VAL A 133 25.41 3.67 7.52
C VAL A 133 24.69 4.26 8.74
N PRO A 134 25.43 4.79 9.73
CA PRO A 134 24.82 5.35 10.92
C PRO A 134 24.10 6.67 10.61
N THR A 135 22.91 6.81 11.17
CA THR A 135 22.11 8.03 11.16
C THR A 135 22.21 8.67 12.54
N PHE A 136 23.10 9.66 12.69
CA PHE A 136 23.22 10.42 13.93
C PHE A 136 22.10 11.45 14.02
N ILE A 137 21.34 11.40 15.12
CA ILE A 137 20.20 12.27 15.36
C ILE A 137 20.55 13.12 16.59
N PRO A 138 20.47 14.46 16.51
CA PRO A 138 20.75 15.31 17.66
C PRO A 138 19.91 14.88 18.88
N PRO A 139 20.48 14.77 20.09
CA PRO A 139 19.80 14.20 21.26
C PRO A 139 18.44 14.84 21.57
N GLU A 140 18.33 16.16 21.43
CA GLU A 140 17.08 16.91 21.64
C GLU A 140 15.98 16.56 20.61
N ILE A 141 16.38 16.34 19.35
CA ILE A 141 15.46 15.91 18.29
C ILE A 141 15.08 14.44 18.52
N TYR A 142 16.05 13.59 18.85
CA TYR A 142 15.84 12.17 19.12
C TYR A 142 14.83 11.95 20.24
N LYS A 143 14.94 12.69 21.35
CA LYS A 143 14.00 12.61 22.47
C LYS A 143 12.57 12.94 22.05
N LYS A 144 12.37 14.00 21.28
CA LYS A 144 11.04 14.43 20.78
C LYS A 144 10.49 13.46 19.73
N PHE A 145 11.35 12.94 18.85
CA PHE A 145 10.99 11.97 17.83
C PHE A 145 10.66 10.59 18.44
N TYR A 146 11.62 9.95 19.10
CA TYR A 146 11.52 8.56 19.52
C TYR A 146 10.66 8.42 20.77
N HIS A 147 11.01 9.10 21.86
CA HIS A 147 10.24 9.01 23.10
C HIS A 147 8.90 9.75 22.96
N GLY A 148 8.89 10.95 22.39
CA GLY A 148 7.68 11.75 22.19
C GLY A 148 6.75 11.18 21.12
N PHE A 149 6.98 11.48 19.84
CA PHE A 149 6.03 11.16 18.77
C PHE A 149 5.86 9.64 18.57
N CYS A 150 6.94 8.88 18.49
CA CYS A 150 6.89 7.45 18.22
C CYS A 150 6.32 6.66 19.41
N LYS A 151 6.87 6.82 20.62
CA LYS A 151 6.49 5.99 21.78
C LYS A 151 5.34 6.54 22.62
N HIS A 152 5.16 7.87 22.71
CA HIS A 152 4.03 8.44 23.45
C HIS A 152 2.80 8.74 22.59
N HIS A 153 2.91 8.81 21.26
CA HIS A 153 1.77 9.12 20.38
C HIS A 153 1.41 7.97 19.42
N LEU A 154 2.31 7.59 18.50
CA LEU A 154 2.02 6.55 17.49
C LEU A 154 1.82 5.17 18.12
N TRP A 155 2.72 4.75 19.02
CA TRP A 155 2.68 3.42 19.62
C TRP A 155 1.36 3.15 20.37
N PRO A 156 0.89 4.02 21.30
CA PRO A 156 -0.40 3.84 21.95
C PRO A 156 -1.58 3.85 20.96
N LEU A 157 -1.59 4.79 20.02
CA LEU A 157 -2.67 4.91 19.03
C LEU A 157 -2.80 3.64 18.17
N PHE A 158 -1.67 3.11 17.68
CA PHE A 158 -1.67 1.92 16.84
C PHE A 158 -2.02 0.66 17.64
N HIS A 159 -1.89 0.69 18.96
CA HIS A 159 -2.32 -0.35 19.88
C HIS A 159 -3.67 -0.04 20.56
N TYR A 160 -4.50 0.81 19.95
CA TYR A 160 -5.88 1.10 20.36
C TYR A 160 -6.01 1.77 21.73
N MET A 161 -4.97 2.44 22.22
CA MET A 161 -5.01 3.27 23.41
C MET A 161 -5.17 4.74 23.00
N LEU A 162 -6.38 5.28 23.25
CA LEU A 162 -6.67 6.69 23.03
C LEU A 162 -6.25 7.52 24.25
N PRO A 163 -5.78 8.77 24.06
CA PRO A 163 -5.44 9.69 25.14
C PRO A 163 -6.71 10.27 25.78
N MET A 164 -7.50 9.45 26.47
CA MET A 164 -8.78 9.84 27.08
C MET A 164 -8.59 10.68 28.35
N CYS A 165 -7.41 10.61 28.98
CA CYS A 165 -7.06 11.37 30.18
C CYS A 165 -5.66 11.98 30.03
N PRO A 166 -5.41 13.17 30.62
CA PRO A 166 -4.08 13.81 30.58
C PRO A 166 -2.96 12.90 31.10
N ASP A 167 -3.29 12.00 32.05
CA ASP A 167 -2.37 11.01 32.63
C ASP A 167 -2.01 9.84 31.71
N HIS A 168 -2.83 9.56 30.69
CA HIS A 168 -2.72 8.37 29.83
C HIS A 168 -2.40 8.69 28.36
N GLY A 169 -2.17 9.96 28.03
CA GLY A 169 -1.60 10.36 26.74
C GLY A 169 -1.54 11.88 26.56
N ASN A 170 -0.40 12.36 26.07
CA ASN A 170 -0.22 13.78 25.78
C ASN A 170 -1.10 14.19 24.59
N ARG A 171 -1.71 15.38 24.68
CA ARG A 171 -2.35 16.05 23.54
C ARG A 171 -1.37 16.12 22.37
N PHE A 172 -1.88 16.14 21.15
CA PHE A 172 -1.05 16.27 19.96
C PHE A 172 -0.15 17.51 20.07
N ASP A 173 1.15 17.29 19.94
CA ASP A 173 2.17 18.34 19.97
C ASP A 173 2.83 18.45 18.60
N ARG A 174 2.67 19.64 17.99
CA ARG A 174 3.20 19.96 16.67
C ARG A 174 4.73 19.93 16.65
N LEU A 175 5.41 20.23 17.76
CA LEU A 175 6.87 20.16 17.86
C LEU A 175 7.35 18.70 17.77
N LEU A 176 6.62 17.75 18.39
CA LEU A 176 6.93 16.32 18.28
C LEU A 176 6.78 15.84 16.84
N TRP A 177 5.70 16.27 16.15
CA TRP A 177 5.52 15.99 14.72
C TRP A 177 6.64 16.58 13.86
N GLN A 178 7.03 17.83 14.10
CA GLN A 178 8.15 18.46 13.39
C GLN A 178 9.46 17.71 13.61
N SER A 179 9.76 17.28 14.84
CA SER A 179 10.92 16.43 15.11
C SER A 179 10.83 15.09 14.38
N TYR A 180 9.66 14.47 14.30
CA TYR A 180 9.46 13.24 13.54
C TYR A 180 9.73 13.41 12.04
N VAL A 181 9.22 14.48 11.43
CA VAL A 181 9.47 14.83 10.03
C VAL A 181 10.95 15.15 9.80
N SER A 182 11.58 15.93 10.69
CA SER A 182 13.00 16.26 10.62
C SER A 182 13.90 15.04 10.71
N THR A 183 13.63 14.12 11.65
CA THR A 183 14.37 12.85 11.74
C THR A 183 14.21 12.02 10.47
N ASN A 184 12.99 11.85 9.95
CA ASN A 184 12.76 11.13 8.70
C ASN A 184 13.49 11.76 7.51
N LYS A 185 13.66 13.10 7.49
CA LYS A 185 14.48 13.78 6.50
C LYS A 185 15.97 13.44 6.66
N ILE A 186 16.51 13.44 7.88
CA ILE A 186 17.92 13.06 8.15
C ILE A 186 18.18 11.62 7.67
N PHE A 187 17.26 10.70 7.95
CA PHE A 187 17.33 9.33 7.43
C PHE A 187 17.30 9.29 5.90
N ALA A 188 16.43 10.08 5.26
CA ALA A 188 16.38 10.14 3.81
C ALA A 188 17.69 10.67 3.21
N ASP A 189 18.31 11.69 3.82
CA ASP A 189 19.60 12.22 3.42
C ASP A 189 20.69 11.12 3.51
N LYS A 190 20.70 10.31 4.57
CA LYS A 190 21.62 9.18 4.71
C LYS A 190 21.42 8.07 3.68
N VAL A 191 20.19 7.77 3.30
CA VAL A 191 19.92 6.85 2.19
C VAL A 191 20.45 7.42 0.87
N MET A 192 20.30 8.72 0.64
CA MET A 192 20.77 9.39 -0.58
C MET A 192 22.30 9.39 -0.73
N GLU A 193 23.05 9.26 0.36
CA GLU A 193 24.52 9.17 0.33
C GLU A 193 25.02 7.87 -0.31
N VAL A 194 24.26 6.78 -0.21
CA VAL A 194 24.73 5.44 -0.61
C VAL A 194 23.96 4.82 -1.79
N ILE A 195 22.76 5.31 -2.09
CA ILE A 195 21.88 4.70 -3.10
C ILE A 195 22.33 4.94 -4.55
N ASN A 196 22.24 3.89 -5.36
CA ASN A 196 22.10 3.97 -6.81
C ASN A 196 20.61 3.87 -7.15
N PRO A 197 19.93 4.98 -7.48
CA PRO A 197 18.47 5.02 -7.60
C PRO A 197 17.92 4.23 -8.80
N GLU A 198 18.77 3.86 -9.75
CA GLU A 198 18.34 3.12 -10.94
C GLU A 198 18.26 1.61 -10.69
N GLU A 199 19.18 1.11 -9.89
CA GLU A 199 19.37 -0.33 -9.64
C GLU A 199 18.86 -0.79 -8.28
N ASP A 200 19.13 -0.01 -7.23
CA ASP A 200 18.91 -0.45 -5.85
C ASP A 200 17.44 -0.51 -5.46
N TYR A 201 17.17 -1.41 -4.51
CA TYR A 201 15.89 -1.48 -3.81
C TYR A 201 16.04 -0.93 -2.41
N VAL A 202 15.16 0.00 -2.03
CA VAL A 202 15.07 0.49 -0.66
C VAL A 202 13.88 -0.17 0.02
N TRP A 203 14.12 -0.75 1.19
CA TRP A 203 13.09 -1.34 2.03
C TRP A 203 13.08 -0.65 3.39
N VAL A 204 12.02 0.11 3.65
CA VAL A 204 11.82 0.91 4.86
C VAL A 204 10.99 0.13 5.87
N HIS A 205 11.42 0.14 7.13
CA HIS A 205 10.79 -0.63 8.20
C HIS A 205 10.19 0.26 9.29
N ASP A 206 8.93 -0.06 9.58
CA ASP A 206 8.17 0.28 10.77
C ASP A 206 7.69 1.73 10.93
N TYR A 207 6.84 1.93 11.94
CA TYR A 207 6.12 3.18 12.19
C TYR A 207 7.01 4.41 12.50
N HIS A 208 8.31 4.22 12.73
CA HIS A 208 9.26 5.30 12.97
C HIS A 208 9.57 6.09 11.69
N LEU A 209 9.41 5.47 10.52
CA LEU A 209 9.89 5.98 9.23
C LEU A 209 8.78 6.10 8.17
N MET A 210 7.52 6.29 8.60
CA MET A 210 6.37 6.28 7.68
C MET A 210 6.36 7.44 6.68
N VAL A 211 7.07 8.54 6.95
CA VAL A 211 7.12 9.70 6.04
C VAL A 211 8.37 9.76 5.16
N LEU A 212 9.37 8.91 5.45
CA LEU A 212 10.60 8.74 4.67
C LEU A 212 10.34 8.46 3.16
N PRO A 213 9.35 7.64 2.76
CA PRO A 213 9.04 7.43 1.35
C PRO A 213 8.85 8.71 0.53
N THR A 214 8.23 9.74 1.10
CA THR A 214 7.99 11.02 0.41
C THR A 214 9.31 11.72 0.08
N PHE A 215 10.26 11.75 1.03
CA PHE A 215 11.54 12.42 0.84
C PHE A 215 12.37 11.73 -0.24
N LEU A 216 12.43 10.41 -0.21
CA LEU A 216 13.14 9.63 -1.24
C LEU A 216 12.49 9.80 -2.61
N ARG A 217 11.17 9.68 -2.69
CA ARG A 217 10.44 9.80 -3.95
C ARG A 217 10.53 11.21 -4.55
N LYS A 218 10.58 12.25 -3.71
CA LYS A 218 10.78 13.64 -4.13
C LYS A 218 12.14 13.86 -4.77
N ARG A 219 13.18 13.17 -4.30
CA ARG A 219 14.52 13.25 -4.91
C ARG A 219 14.63 12.37 -6.14
N PHE A 220 14.07 11.16 -6.08
CA PHE A 220 14.18 10.13 -7.11
C PHE A 220 12.77 9.60 -7.44
N HIS A 221 12.13 10.16 -8.47
CA HIS A 221 10.75 9.82 -8.82
C HIS A 221 10.51 8.33 -9.12
N ARG A 222 11.56 7.60 -9.56
CA ARG A 222 11.52 6.19 -9.98
C ARG A 222 12.18 5.20 -9.01
N ILE A 223 12.61 5.66 -7.82
CA ILE A 223 13.24 4.80 -6.81
C ILE A 223 12.41 3.53 -6.54
N LYS A 224 13.03 2.37 -6.39
CA LYS A 224 12.32 1.12 -6.08
C LYS A 224 12.11 1.02 -4.57
N LEU A 225 10.90 1.22 -4.07
CA LEU A 225 10.64 1.46 -2.65
C LEU A 225 9.58 0.54 -2.05
N GLY A 226 9.99 -0.28 -1.09
CA GLY A 226 9.10 -1.04 -0.21
C GLY A 226 8.99 -0.41 1.17
N PHE A 227 7.83 -0.57 1.80
CA PHE A 227 7.61 -0.25 3.21
C PHE A 227 6.99 -1.46 3.92
N PHE A 228 7.39 -1.78 5.14
CA PHE A 228 6.75 -2.82 5.95
C PHE A 228 6.44 -2.32 7.36
N LEU A 229 5.18 -2.43 7.80
CA LEU A 229 4.76 -2.06 9.16
C LEU A 229 4.79 -3.28 10.09
N HIS A 230 5.59 -3.20 11.16
CA HIS A 230 5.70 -4.29 12.14
C HIS A 230 4.69 -4.17 13.30
N SER A 231 4.20 -2.96 13.57
CA SER A 231 3.08 -2.76 14.50
C SER A 231 1.73 -3.16 13.86
N PRO A 232 0.64 -3.23 14.65
CA PRO A 232 -0.70 -3.20 14.09
C PRO A 232 -0.93 -1.89 13.31
N PHE A 233 -1.88 -1.91 12.37
CA PHE A 233 -2.47 -0.70 11.81
C PHE A 233 -3.91 -0.57 12.35
N PRO A 234 -4.28 0.55 13.01
CA PRO A 234 -5.55 0.65 13.68
C PRO A 234 -6.70 0.89 12.70
N SER A 235 -7.93 0.55 13.11
CA SER A 235 -9.14 0.84 12.35
C SER A 235 -9.28 2.34 12.07
N SER A 236 -10.04 2.70 11.03
CA SER A 236 -10.23 4.10 10.62
C SER A 236 -10.83 4.98 11.72
N GLU A 237 -11.64 4.42 12.61
CA GLU A 237 -12.21 5.15 13.76
C GLU A 237 -11.16 5.57 14.78
N ILE A 238 -10.15 4.73 15.00
CA ILE A 238 -9.03 5.05 15.87
C ILE A 238 -8.01 5.92 15.13
N TYR A 239 -7.65 5.55 13.91
CA TYR A 239 -6.65 6.24 13.09
C TYR A 239 -7.02 7.72 12.85
N ARG A 240 -8.30 8.04 12.67
CA ARG A 240 -8.75 9.43 12.41
C ARG A 240 -8.47 10.40 13.55
N ASN A 241 -8.21 9.91 14.76
CA ASN A 241 -7.80 10.75 15.89
C ASN A 241 -6.40 11.34 15.73
N LEU A 242 -5.57 10.80 14.81
CA LEU A 242 -4.27 11.37 14.49
C LEU A 242 -4.46 12.65 13.65
N PRO A 243 -3.99 13.83 14.11
CA PRO A 243 -4.19 15.07 13.37
C PRO A 243 -3.42 15.12 12.03
N VAL A 244 -2.32 14.36 11.91
CA VAL A 244 -1.46 14.27 10.72
C VAL A 244 -1.68 13.00 9.91
N ARG A 245 -2.89 12.43 10.00
CA ARG A 245 -3.30 11.18 9.35
C ARG A 245 -3.15 11.22 7.83
N ASP A 246 -3.53 12.32 7.19
CA ASP A 246 -3.52 12.44 5.74
C ASP A 246 -2.08 12.47 5.21
N GLU A 247 -1.19 13.20 5.89
CA GLU A 247 0.23 13.29 5.55
C GLU A 247 0.91 11.93 5.64
N ILE A 248 0.60 11.14 6.68
CA ILE A 248 1.18 9.80 6.84
C ILE A 248 0.66 8.83 5.79
N LEU A 249 -0.65 8.81 5.50
CA LEU A 249 -1.21 7.95 4.45
C LEU A 249 -0.62 8.32 3.07
N LYS A 250 -0.62 9.60 2.71
CA LYS A 250 -0.05 10.09 1.45
C LYS A 250 1.44 9.78 1.35
N ALA A 251 2.16 9.84 2.47
CA ALA A 251 3.57 9.46 2.46
C ALA A 251 3.78 7.97 2.22
N LEU A 252 3.02 7.10 2.89
CA LEU A 252 3.08 5.66 2.63
C LEU A 252 2.73 5.32 1.17
N LEU A 253 1.76 6.03 0.57
CA LEU A 253 1.40 5.87 -0.85
C LEU A 253 2.49 6.32 -1.84
N ASN A 254 3.58 6.94 -1.36
CA ASN A 254 4.78 7.12 -2.16
C ASN A 254 5.66 5.85 -2.21
N ALA A 255 5.31 4.73 -1.56
CA ALA A 255 5.93 3.42 -1.77
C ALA A 255 5.33 2.68 -2.98
N ASP A 256 6.03 1.66 -3.48
CA ASP A 256 5.56 0.77 -4.55
C ASP A 256 4.89 -0.49 -3.97
N LEU A 257 5.39 -0.96 -2.83
CA LEU A 257 4.84 -2.08 -2.07
C LEU A 257 4.75 -1.73 -0.58
N ILE A 258 3.58 -1.93 0.03
CA ILE A 258 3.35 -1.74 1.46
C ILE A 258 3.00 -3.10 2.09
N GLY A 259 3.77 -3.53 3.09
CA GLY A 259 3.62 -4.80 3.78
C GLY A 259 3.00 -4.68 5.17
N PHE A 260 2.13 -5.63 5.51
CA PHE A 260 1.54 -5.80 6.83
C PHE A 260 1.62 -7.26 7.28
N HIS A 261 1.59 -7.51 8.58
CA HIS A 261 1.60 -8.87 9.12
C HIS A 261 0.31 -9.65 8.89
N THR A 262 -0.85 -9.03 9.03
CA THR A 262 -2.16 -9.70 8.93
C THR A 262 -3.07 -9.01 7.93
N PHE A 263 -4.09 -9.75 7.47
CA PHE A 263 -5.11 -9.18 6.59
C PHE A 263 -5.89 -8.05 7.28
N ASP A 264 -6.14 -8.14 8.59
CA ASP A 264 -6.84 -7.08 9.32
C ASP A 264 -6.10 -5.75 9.29
N TYR A 265 -4.78 -5.76 9.49
CA TYR A 265 -3.98 -4.52 9.46
C TYR A 265 -4.00 -3.91 8.05
N ALA A 266 -3.83 -4.73 7.01
CA ALA A 266 -3.93 -4.28 5.63
C ALA A 266 -5.33 -3.73 5.31
N ARG A 267 -6.40 -4.42 5.72
CA ARG A 267 -7.79 -4.00 5.54
C ARG A 267 -8.07 -2.67 6.22
N HIS A 268 -7.53 -2.45 7.42
CA HIS A 268 -7.66 -1.18 8.11
C HIS A 268 -6.94 -0.03 7.38
N PHE A 269 -5.73 -0.27 6.88
CA PHE A 269 -5.02 0.70 6.04
C PHE A 269 -5.83 1.05 4.77
N LEU A 270 -6.33 0.05 4.06
CA LEU A 270 -7.18 0.23 2.87
C LEU A 270 -8.45 1.02 3.19
N SER A 271 -9.11 0.71 4.31
CA SER A 271 -10.28 1.45 4.79
C SER A 271 -9.94 2.92 5.08
N CYS A 272 -8.78 3.20 5.70
CA CYS A 272 -8.31 4.57 5.90
C CYS A 272 -8.06 5.30 4.58
N CYS A 273 -7.35 4.69 3.63
CA CYS A 273 -7.15 5.26 2.29
C CYS A 273 -8.49 5.56 1.60
N SER A 274 -9.45 4.65 1.68
CA SER A 274 -10.74 4.82 1.04
C SER A 274 -11.65 5.85 1.75
N ARG A 275 -11.64 5.93 3.09
CA ARG A 275 -12.48 6.88 3.84
C ARG A 275 -11.89 8.29 3.90
N MET A 276 -10.56 8.42 3.94
CA MET A 276 -9.88 9.72 4.12
C MET A 276 -9.43 10.33 2.79
N LEU A 277 -9.03 9.49 1.82
CA LEU A 277 -8.49 9.94 0.54
C LEU A 277 -9.38 9.60 -0.65
N GLY A 278 -10.51 8.91 -0.43
CA GLY A 278 -11.43 8.52 -1.51
C GLY A 278 -10.86 7.51 -2.49
N LEU A 279 -9.82 6.76 -2.10
CA LEU A 279 -9.15 5.79 -2.97
C LEU A 279 -9.84 4.43 -2.94
N ASP A 280 -10.12 3.88 -4.12
CA ASP A 280 -10.58 2.50 -4.27
C ASP A 280 -9.38 1.56 -4.34
N TYR A 281 -9.56 0.32 -3.87
CA TYR A 281 -8.60 -0.76 -4.06
C TYR A 281 -9.25 -1.91 -4.79
N GLU A 282 -8.47 -2.62 -5.59
CA GLU A 282 -8.93 -3.76 -6.35
C GLU A 282 -8.06 -4.98 -6.03
N SER A 283 -8.68 -6.16 -5.96
CA SER A 283 -7.96 -7.42 -5.94
C SER A 283 -7.86 -7.96 -7.36
N LYS A 284 -6.65 -7.95 -7.94
CA LYS A 284 -6.39 -8.49 -9.29
C LYS A 284 -5.36 -9.60 -9.21
N ARG A 285 -5.72 -10.79 -9.71
CA ARG A 285 -4.85 -11.97 -9.81
C ARG A 285 -4.14 -12.33 -8.49
N GLY A 286 -4.87 -12.24 -7.36
CA GLY A 286 -4.34 -12.56 -6.03
C GLY A 286 -3.51 -11.45 -5.36
N HIS A 287 -3.47 -10.24 -5.93
CA HIS A 287 -2.82 -9.08 -5.35
C HIS A 287 -3.81 -7.96 -5.08
N ILE A 288 -3.61 -7.26 -3.96
CA ILE A 288 -4.38 -6.06 -3.65
C ILE A 288 -3.57 -4.85 -4.10
N GLY A 289 -4.19 -3.96 -4.88
CA GLY A 289 -3.56 -2.75 -5.38
C GLY A 289 -4.47 -1.54 -5.25
N LEU A 290 -3.88 -0.39 -4.93
CA LEU A 290 -4.50 0.94 -4.96
C LEU A 290 -4.01 1.68 -6.20
N GLU A 291 -4.91 2.26 -6.97
CA GLU A 291 -4.56 3.23 -8.00
C GLU A 291 -4.28 4.59 -7.33
N TYR A 292 -3.13 5.18 -7.61
CA TYR A 292 -2.72 6.46 -7.05
C TYR A 292 -1.93 7.27 -8.09
N PHE A 293 -2.61 8.19 -8.77
CA PHE A 293 -2.02 9.11 -9.76
C PHE A 293 -1.27 8.41 -10.92
N GLY A 294 -1.89 7.38 -11.49
CA GLY A 294 -1.38 6.55 -12.58
C GLY A 294 -0.39 5.46 -12.15
N ARG A 295 -0.16 5.33 -10.84
CA ARG A 295 0.64 4.26 -10.23
C ARG A 295 -0.26 3.25 -9.54
N THR A 296 0.23 2.02 -9.45
CA THR A 296 -0.39 1.00 -8.59
C THR A 296 0.48 0.81 -7.36
N VAL A 297 -0.04 1.14 -6.18
CA VAL A 297 0.59 0.83 -4.90
C VAL A 297 0.10 -0.53 -4.44
N TYR A 298 0.98 -1.51 -4.38
CA TYR A 298 0.62 -2.88 -4.02
C TYR A 298 0.62 -3.07 -2.50
N ILE A 299 -0.30 -3.89 -2.02
CA ILE A 299 -0.39 -4.28 -0.61
C ILE A 299 -0.02 -5.76 -0.47
N LYS A 300 0.95 -6.03 0.41
CA LYS A 300 1.39 -7.37 0.77
C LYS A 300 0.97 -7.69 2.19
N ILE A 301 0.41 -8.88 2.38
CA ILE A 301 0.14 -9.44 3.71
C ILE A 301 1.09 -10.62 3.89
N LEU A 302 1.97 -10.52 4.88
CA LEU A 302 3.00 -11.52 5.12
C LEU A 302 3.45 -11.51 6.58
N PRO A 303 3.00 -12.48 7.41
CA PRO A 303 3.54 -12.68 8.74
C PRO A 303 5.05 -12.90 8.69
N VAL A 304 5.80 -12.23 9.57
CA VAL A 304 7.24 -12.50 9.65
C VAL A 304 7.50 -13.74 10.51
N GLY A 305 8.44 -14.57 10.05
CA GLY A 305 8.90 -15.78 10.75
C GLY A 305 10.12 -15.54 11.62
N ILE A 306 10.70 -16.65 12.10
CA ILE A 306 11.97 -16.68 12.85
C ILE A 306 13.05 -17.38 12.03
N HIS A 307 14.32 -17.19 12.39
CA HIS A 307 15.39 -18.03 11.86
C HIS A 307 15.50 -19.35 12.64
N THR A 308 14.96 -20.44 12.10
CA THR A 308 14.94 -21.77 12.75
C THR A 308 16.35 -22.28 13.08
N GLY A 309 17.27 -22.26 12.11
CA GLY A 309 18.65 -22.74 12.32
C GLY A 309 19.43 -22.04 13.43
N ARG A 310 19.13 -20.76 13.74
CA ARG A 310 19.73 -20.05 14.88
C ARG A 310 19.18 -20.52 16.21
N VAL A 311 17.88 -20.80 16.28
CA VAL A 311 17.27 -21.41 17.47
C VAL A 311 17.88 -22.80 17.72
N GLU A 312 18.03 -23.60 16.66
CA GLU A 312 18.67 -24.92 16.72
C GLU A 312 20.15 -24.83 17.14
N SER A 313 20.89 -23.86 16.60
CA SER A 313 22.28 -23.59 17.03
C SER A 313 22.37 -23.25 18.51
N ALA A 314 21.47 -22.39 19.01
CA ALA A 314 21.39 -22.07 20.43
C ALA A 314 21.04 -23.29 21.28
N LEU A 315 20.10 -24.14 20.85
CA LEU A 315 19.77 -25.40 21.53
C LEU A 315 20.98 -26.34 21.59
N ASN A 316 21.77 -26.43 20.52
CA ASN A 316 22.97 -27.26 20.47
C ASN A 316 24.17 -26.69 21.24
N HIS A 317 24.10 -25.44 21.72
CA HIS A 317 25.17 -24.83 22.50
C HIS A 317 25.33 -25.54 23.87
N PRO A 318 26.56 -25.86 24.34
CA PRO A 318 26.78 -26.55 25.61
C PRO A 318 26.10 -25.87 26.81
N SER A 319 26.10 -24.54 26.86
CA SER A 319 25.42 -23.76 27.91
C SER A 319 23.93 -24.04 28.01
N SER A 320 23.25 -24.36 26.90
CA SER A 320 21.82 -24.68 26.89
C SER A 320 21.56 -26.02 27.57
N SER A 321 22.35 -27.06 27.27
CA SER A 321 22.24 -28.37 27.94
C SER A 321 22.51 -28.28 29.45
N ILE A 322 23.52 -27.49 29.85
CA ILE A 322 23.78 -27.22 31.27
C ILE A 322 22.58 -26.54 31.91
N LYS A 323 22.06 -25.48 31.26
CA LYS A 323 20.96 -24.70 31.80
C LYS A 323 19.65 -25.49 31.88
N VAL A 324 19.37 -26.35 30.92
CA VAL A 324 18.25 -27.30 30.95
C VAL A 324 18.33 -28.19 32.18
N LYS A 325 19.48 -28.79 32.47
CA LYS A 325 19.66 -29.65 33.66
C LYS A 325 19.48 -28.87 34.97
N GLU A 326 19.97 -27.63 35.03
CA GLU A 326 19.76 -26.74 36.19
C GLU A 326 18.28 -26.45 36.43
N ILE A 327 17.57 -26.02 35.39
CA ILE A 327 16.13 -25.68 35.46
C ILE A 327 15.32 -26.95 35.79
N GLN A 328 15.63 -28.09 35.19
CA GLN A 328 14.97 -29.37 35.47
C GLN A 328 15.16 -29.79 36.93
N LYS A 329 16.35 -29.56 37.52
CA LYS A 329 16.61 -29.80 38.94
C LYS A 329 15.84 -28.82 39.82
N GLN A 330 15.83 -27.53 39.48
CA GLN A 330 15.14 -26.47 40.22
C GLN A 330 13.63 -26.72 40.30
N PHE A 331 13.02 -27.18 39.20
CA PHE A 331 11.58 -27.38 39.07
C PHE A 331 11.19 -28.87 39.07
N LYS A 332 11.99 -29.73 39.70
CA LYS A 332 11.73 -31.17 39.77
C LYS A 332 10.32 -31.45 40.29
N GLY A 333 9.55 -32.25 39.55
CA GLY A 333 8.17 -32.62 39.89
C GLY A 333 7.13 -31.53 39.64
N LYS A 334 7.50 -30.40 39.03
CA LYS A 334 6.61 -29.27 38.72
C LYS A 334 6.45 -29.12 37.20
N ARG A 335 5.25 -28.75 36.76
CA ARG A 335 4.92 -28.37 35.39
C ARG A 335 5.19 -26.87 35.21
N LEU A 336 5.83 -26.52 34.09
CA LEU A 336 6.22 -25.14 33.79
C LEU A 336 5.32 -24.53 32.73
N VAL A 337 4.83 -23.32 33.01
CA VAL A 337 4.25 -22.43 32.01
C VAL A 337 5.21 -21.27 31.82
N VAL A 338 5.48 -20.87 30.56
CA VAL A 338 6.40 -19.77 30.27
C VAL A 338 5.69 -18.60 29.59
N GLY A 339 5.93 -17.40 30.12
CA GLY A 339 5.59 -16.13 29.49
C GLY A 339 6.86 -15.31 29.28
N VAL A 340 7.05 -14.75 28.09
CA VAL A 340 8.21 -13.88 27.79
C VAL A 340 7.72 -12.66 27.07
N ASP A 341 7.83 -11.51 27.71
CA ASP A 341 7.24 -10.27 27.22
C ASP A 341 8.16 -9.10 27.51
N ASP A 342 8.08 -8.06 26.68
CA ASP A 342 8.69 -6.78 27.02
C ASP A 342 7.85 -6.10 28.10
N MET A 343 8.49 -5.36 29.00
CA MET A 343 7.75 -4.55 29.98
C MET A 343 7.04 -3.38 29.28
N ASP A 344 5.78 -3.62 28.93
CA ASP A 344 4.89 -2.73 28.19
C ASP A 344 3.41 -3.06 28.53
N VAL A 345 2.58 -2.02 28.62
CA VAL A 345 1.15 -2.12 28.95
C VAL A 345 0.37 -3.03 28.00
N PHE A 346 0.78 -3.10 26.73
CA PHE A 346 0.08 -3.87 25.71
C PHE A 346 0.36 -5.38 25.78
N LYS A 347 1.35 -5.81 26.57
CA LYS A 347 1.70 -7.23 26.70
C LYS A 347 0.83 -8.00 27.69
N GLY A 348 -0.04 -7.34 28.45
CA GLY A 348 -1.04 -8.00 29.29
C GLY A 348 -0.42 -8.91 30.36
N ILE A 349 0.77 -8.58 30.88
CA ILE A 349 1.47 -9.36 31.91
C ILE A 349 0.59 -9.46 33.17
N SER A 350 0.00 -8.35 33.63
CA SER A 350 -0.90 -8.33 34.79
C SER A 350 -2.10 -9.27 34.59
N LEU A 351 -2.77 -9.21 33.43
CA LEU A 351 -3.91 -10.08 33.10
C LEU A 351 -3.52 -11.56 33.11
N LYS A 352 -2.32 -11.89 32.63
CA LYS A 352 -1.77 -13.25 32.67
C LYS A 352 -1.55 -13.73 34.10
N LEU A 353 -1.02 -12.87 34.98
CA LEU A 353 -0.83 -13.19 36.38
C LEU A 353 -2.16 -13.38 37.12
N LEU A 354 -3.17 -12.54 36.83
CA LEU A 354 -4.52 -12.70 37.38
C LEU A 354 -5.17 -14.03 36.95
N ALA A 355 -4.96 -14.45 35.69
CA ALA A 355 -5.45 -15.75 35.23
C ALA A 355 -4.76 -16.93 35.93
N MET A 356 -3.46 -16.81 36.21
CA MET A 356 -2.71 -17.79 37.03
C MET A 356 -3.24 -17.83 38.47
N GLU A 357 -3.53 -16.67 39.05
CA GLU A 357 -4.14 -16.59 40.38
C GLU A 357 -5.49 -17.31 40.42
N HIS A 358 -6.38 -16.98 39.48
CA HIS A 358 -7.68 -17.61 39.35
C HIS A 358 -7.57 -19.13 39.12
N LEU A 359 -6.59 -19.57 38.33
CA LEU A 359 -6.34 -20.99 38.08
C LEU A 359 -6.03 -21.75 39.36
N LEU A 360 -5.15 -21.20 40.21
CA LEU A 360 -4.76 -21.79 41.49
C LEU A 360 -5.87 -21.72 42.55
N GLN A 361 -6.75 -20.72 42.48
CA GLN A 361 -7.93 -20.62 43.33
C GLN A 361 -8.89 -21.78 43.05
N GLN A 362 -9.22 -22.02 41.78
CA GLN A 362 -10.19 -23.03 41.35
C GLN A 362 -9.64 -24.47 41.43
N ASN A 363 -8.34 -24.66 41.24
CA ASN A 363 -7.72 -25.99 41.08
C ASN A 363 -6.67 -26.23 42.17
N SER A 364 -7.13 -26.62 43.36
CA SER A 364 -6.27 -26.85 44.53
C SER A 364 -5.18 -27.91 44.30
N GLU A 365 -5.42 -28.86 43.40
CA GLU A 365 -4.52 -29.94 43.01
C GLU A 365 -3.31 -29.50 42.18
N LEU A 366 -3.35 -28.28 41.61
CA LEU A 366 -2.25 -27.66 40.88
C LEU A 366 -1.26 -26.94 41.80
N ARG A 367 -1.66 -26.61 43.03
CA ARG A 367 -0.80 -25.96 44.03
C ARG A 367 0.37 -26.88 44.38
N GLY A 368 1.58 -26.32 44.40
CA GLY A 368 2.83 -27.07 44.57
C GLY A 368 3.33 -27.79 43.32
N LYS A 369 2.50 -27.91 42.27
CA LYS A 369 2.81 -28.65 41.03
C LYS A 369 2.94 -27.76 39.80
N LEU A 370 2.34 -26.58 39.77
CA LEU A 370 2.37 -25.68 38.62
C LEU A 370 3.19 -24.43 38.95
N VAL A 371 4.08 -24.01 38.03
CA VAL A 371 4.84 -22.77 38.14
C VAL A 371 4.73 -21.98 36.83
N LEU A 372 4.40 -20.70 36.94
CA LEU A 372 4.51 -19.73 35.85
C LEU A 372 5.88 -19.02 35.94
N VAL A 373 6.73 -19.22 34.94
CA VAL A 373 7.97 -18.45 34.76
C VAL A 373 7.67 -17.28 33.82
N GLN A 374 7.65 -16.06 34.35
CA GLN A 374 7.49 -14.84 33.57
C GLN A 374 8.85 -14.16 33.41
N ILE A 375 9.39 -14.19 32.19
CA ILE A 375 10.59 -13.44 31.82
C ILE A 375 10.16 -12.07 31.30
N VAL A 376 10.75 -11.02 31.86
CA VAL A 376 10.46 -9.64 31.49
C VAL A 376 11.69 -9.08 30.77
N ASN A 377 11.54 -8.74 29.48
CA ASN A 377 12.58 -8.01 28.77
C ASN A 377 12.54 -6.52 29.16
N PRO A 378 13.68 -5.81 29.05
CA PRO A 378 13.78 -4.39 29.42
C PRO A 378 12.74 -3.49 28.72
N VAL A 379 12.38 -2.41 29.40
CA VAL A 379 11.48 -1.37 28.86
C VAL A 379 12.08 -0.74 27.60
N ARG A 380 11.25 -0.53 26.56
CA ARG A 380 11.66 0.12 25.30
C ARG A 380 11.58 1.66 25.36
N SER A 381 10.89 2.20 26.35
CA SER A 381 10.74 3.63 26.62
C SER A 381 10.35 3.86 28.09
N SER A 382 10.64 5.05 28.60
CA SER A 382 10.16 5.50 29.91
C SER A 382 8.77 6.14 29.81
N GLY A 383 7.98 6.01 30.87
CA GLY A 383 6.65 6.61 30.99
C GLY A 383 5.90 6.10 32.21
N LYS A 384 4.92 6.90 32.68
CA LYS A 384 4.09 6.59 33.85
C LYS A 384 3.36 5.24 33.68
N ALA A 385 2.74 5.03 32.52
CA ALA A 385 2.01 3.80 32.22
C ALA A 385 2.87 2.52 32.30
N VAL A 386 4.15 2.61 31.86
CA VAL A 386 5.09 1.47 31.96
C VAL A 386 5.51 1.23 33.41
N GLN A 387 5.70 2.29 34.19
CA GLN A 387 5.99 2.17 35.62
C GLN A 387 4.81 1.58 36.38
N GLU A 388 3.58 1.98 36.06
CA GLU A 388 2.34 1.44 36.61
C GLU A 388 2.21 -0.05 36.28
N ALA A 389 2.39 -0.46 35.03
CA ALA A 389 2.39 -1.87 34.63
C ALA A 389 3.48 -2.68 35.35
N LYS A 390 4.66 -2.09 35.54
CA LYS A 390 5.75 -2.72 36.31
C LYS A 390 5.29 -2.93 37.76
N MET A 391 4.84 -1.88 38.45
CA MET A 391 4.38 -1.96 39.84
C MET A 391 3.26 -2.98 40.01
N GLU A 392 2.25 -2.95 39.15
CA GLU A 392 1.13 -3.89 39.16
C GLU A 392 1.62 -5.35 39.03
N THR A 393 2.54 -5.61 38.09
CA THR A 393 3.16 -6.92 37.88
C THR A 393 3.83 -7.45 39.16
N TYR A 394 4.63 -6.62 39.85
CA TYR A 394 5.27 -7.02 41.11
C TYR A 394 4.27 -7.27 42.23
N THR A 395 3.29 -6.37 42.38
CA THR A 395 2.27 -6.48 43.43
C THR A 395 1.44 -7.74 43.28
N ILE A 396 0.98 -8.06 42.06
CA ILE A 396 0.22 -9.28 41.80
C ILE A 396 1.10 -10.52 42.00
N THR A 397 2.34 -10.52 41.50
CA THR A 397 3.28 -11.63 41.70
C THR A 397 3.49 -11.93 43.18
N LYS A 398 3.78 -10.89 43.97
CA LYS A 398 3.98 -11.01 45.42
C LYS A 398 2.73 -11.58 46.09
N ARG A 399 1.55 -11.03 45.78
CA ARG A 399 0.27 -11.50 46.32
C ARG A 399 0.02 -12.98 46.03
N ILE A 400 0.27 -13.44 44.81
CA ILE A 400 0.11 -14.86 44.44
C ILE A 400 1.08 -15.74 45.22
N ASN A 401 2.36 -15.36 45.29
CA ASN A 401 3.37 -16.14 45.99
C ASN A 401 3.12 -16.17 47.51
N ASP A 402 2.67 -15.07 48.12
CA ASP A 402 2.32 -15.01 49.54
C ASP A 402 1.08 -15.88 49.86
N THR A 403 0.13 -15.98 48.92
CA THR A 403 -1.15 -16.69 49.13
C THR A 403 -1.04 -18.19 48.86
N PHE A 404 -0.32 -18.59 47.80
CA PHE A 404 -0.27 -19.99 47.34
C PHE A 404 1.12 -20.63 47.44
N GLY A 405 2.16 -19.84 47.72
CA GLY A 405 3.52 -20.31 47.90
C GLY A 405 3.80 -20.85 49.29
N PHE A 406 4.90 -21.60 49.40
CA PHE A 406 5.44 -22.13 50.66
C PHE A 406 6.95 -22.40 50.47
N PRO A 407 7.74 -22.65 51.53
CA PRO A 407 9.18 -22.84 51.38
C PRO A 407 9.54 -23.88 50.31
N GLY A 408 10.30 -23.46 49.29
CA GLY A 408 10.68 -24.30 48.14
C GLY A 408 9.68 -24.34 46.98
N TYR A 409 8.58 -23.59 47.06
CA TYR A 409 7.59 -23.44 46.00
C TYR A 409 7.10 -22.00 45.85
N GLU A 410 7.42 -21.41 44.71
CA GLU A 410 6.88 -20.14 44.25
C GLU A 410 6.00 -20.42 43.02
N PRO A 411 4.67 -20.20 43.09
CA PRO A 411 3.79 -20.38 41.95
C PRO A 411 4.13 -19.48 40.76
N VAL A 412 4.69 -18.30 41.00
CA VAL A 412 5.14 -17.36 39.96
C VAL A 412 6.60 -16.99 40.19
N VAL A 413 7.45 -17.30 39.21
CA VAL A 413 8.86 -16.89 39.17
C VAL A 413 9.02 -15.76 38.17
N LEU A 414 9.24 -14.55 38.67
CA LEU A 414 9.44 -13.35 37.86
C LEU A 414 10.94 -13.10 37.63
N ILE A 415 11.37 -13.14 36.37
CA ILE A 415 12.76 -12.88 35.97
C ILE A 415 12.83 -11.50 35.30
N ASP A 416 13.10 -10.47 36.10
CA ASP A 416 13.36 -9.09 35.63
C ASP A 416 14.87 -8.83 35.54
N ARG A 417 15.53 -9.52 34.61
CA ARG A 417 16.93 -9.27 34.23
C ARG A 417 17.13 -9.61 32.77
N HIS A 418 18.27 -9.20 32.21
CA HIS A 418 18.69 -9.72 30.93
C HIS A 418 18.88 -11.25 31.01
N VAL A 419 18.15 -11.97 30.16
CA VAL A 419 18.23 -13.43 30.03
C VAL A 419 18.86 -13.75 28.67
N PRO A 420 20.07 -14.35 28.65
CA PRO A 420 20.72 -14.76 27.41
C PRO A 420 19.85 -15.70 26.58
N PHE A 421 20.04 -15.69 25.26
CA PHE A 421 19.20 -16.46 24.36
C PHE A 421 19.22 -17.98 24.65
N CYS A 422 20.40 -18.55 24.94
CA CYS A 422 20.56 -19.95 25.35
C CYS A 422 19.82 -20.31 26.64
N GLU A 423 19.65 -19.35 27.56
CA GLU A 423 18.85 -19.58 28.77
C GLU A 423 17.34 -19.53 28.45
N LYS A 424 16.91 -18.62 27.58
CA LYS A 424 15.50 -18.57 27.11
C LYS A 424 15.10 -19.86 26.39
N THR A 425 15.95 -20.38 25.50
CA THR A 425 15.68 -21.64 24.78
C THR A 425 15.56 -22.84 25.74
N ALA A 426 16.34 -22.87 26.83
CA ALA A 426 16.20 -23.89 27.87
C ALA A 426 14.83 -23.84 28.56
N TYR A 427 14.33 -22.65 28.92
CA TYR A 427 12.97 -22.49 29.45
C TYR A 427 11.91 -22.93 28.44
N TYR A 428 12.07 -22.56 27.17
CA TYR A 428 11.13 -22.97 26.12
C TYR A 428 11.09 -24.48 25.91
N ALA A 429 12.25 -25.15 25.91
CA ALA A 429 12.33 -26.60 25.75
C ALA A 429 11.62 -27.33 26.91
N LEU A 430 11.74 -26.83 28.14
CA LEU A 430 11.16 -27.45 29.33
C LEU A 430 9.69 -27.11 29.58
N ALA A 431 9.19 -25.96 29.10
CA ALA A 431 7.84 -25.52 29.41
C ALA A 431 6.74 -26.36 28.72
N GLU A 432 5.80 -26.86 29.52
CA GLU A 432 4.62 -27.60 29.06
C GLU A 432 3.68 -26.72 28.23
N CYS A 433 3.63 -25.42 28.55
CA CYS A 433 2.79 -24.45 27.86
C CYS A 433 3.51 -23.11 27.73
N CYS A 434 3.41 -22.47 26.56
CA CYS A 434 3.77 -21.07 26.38
C CYS A 434 2.50 -20.21 26.29
N ILE A 435 2.47 -19.11 27.04
CA ILE A 435 1.34 -18.18 27.09
C ILE A 435 1.74 -16.78 26.62
N VAL A 436 1.04 -16.31 25.58
CA VAL A 436 1.15 -14.97 25.02
C VAL A 436 -0.20 -14.28 25.17
N ASN A 437 -0.33 -13.46 26.22
CA ASN A 437 -1.59 -12.84 26.64
C ASN A 437 -1.65 -11.33 26.32
N ALA A 438 -0.99 -10.90 25.24
CA ALA A 438 -0.94 -9.49 24.87
C ALA A 438 -2.32 -8.95 24.49
N VAL A 439 -2.70 -7.79 25.00
CA VAL A 439 -3.98 -7.13 24.66
C VAL A 439 -4.00 -6.63 23.23
N ARG A 440 -2.84 -6.21 22.70
CA ARG A 440 -2.59 -5.93 21.28
C ARG A 440 -1.11 -6.16 20.98
N ASP A 441 -0.82 -6.86 19.89
CA ASP A 441 0.56 -7.06 19.45
C ASP A 441 0.64 -7.18 17.92
N GLY A 442 1.59 -6.46 17.30
CA GLY A 442 1.78 -6.47 15.86
C GLY A 442 2.07 -7.87 15.33
N MET A 443 3.19 -8.44 15.77
CA MET A 443 3.53 -9.85 15.59
C MET A 443 4.32 -10.32 16.81
N ASN A 444 3.97 -11.49 17.36
CA ASN A 444 4.68 -12.08 18.48
C ASN A 444 5.43 -13.35 18.04
N LEU A 445 6.75 -13.30 18.13
CA LEU A 445 7.64 -14.38 17.68
C LEU A 445 8.02 -15.37 18.81
N ILE A 446 7.57 -15.14 20.04
CA ILE A 446 7.86 -16.03 21.17
C ILE A 446 7.25 -17.43 20.95
N PRO A 447 5.99 -17.57 20.52
CA PRO A 447 5.42 -18.89 20.23
C PRO A 447 6.21 -19.64 19.16
N TYR A 448 6.74 -18.95 18.16
CA TYR A 448 7.52 -19.56 17.08
C TYR A 448 8.83 -20.12 17.63
N LYS A 449 9.55 -19.33 18.44
CA LYS A 449 10.78 -19.76 19.13
C LYS A 449 10.48 -20.95 20.06
N TYR A 450 9.36 -20.90 20.79
CA TYR A 450 8.92 -21.98 21.67
C TYR A 450 8.67 -23.28 20.90
N ILE A 451 7.92 -23.23 19.79
CA ILE A 451 7.63 -24.40 18.95
C ILE A 451 8.93 -25.06 18.48
N VAL A 452 9.89 -24.28 17.97
CA VAL A 452 11.19 -24.82 17.52
C VAL A 452 11.99 -25.41 18.69
N CYS A 453 11.95 -24.79 19.88
CA CYS A 453 12.61 -25.35 21.07
C CYS A 453 11.97 -26.66 21.55
N ARG A 454 10.64 -26.81 21.42
CA ARG A 454 9.91 -28.04 21.78
C ARG A 454 10.11 -29.17 20.78
N GLN A 455 10.39 -28.84 19.51
CA GLN A 455 10.85 -29.83 18.53
C GLN A 455 12.20 -30.42 18.95
N GLY A 456 13.01 -29.67 19.70
CA GLY A 456 14.25 -30.16 20.29
C GLY A 456 15.36 -30.43 19.27
N THR A 457 16.46 -30.96 19.79
CA THR A 457 17.60 -31.46 19.02
C THR A 457 18.13 -32.71 19.74
N PRO A 458 18.86 -33.62 19.07
CA PRO A 458 19.38 -34.82 19.73
C PRO A 458 20.15 -34.54 21.03
N LYS A 459 20.89 -33.44 21.08
CA LYS A 459 21.67 -33.01 22.25
C LYS A 459 20.80 -32.50 23.40
N ILE A 460 19.72 -31.78 23.08
CA ILE A 460 18.77 -31.31 24.10
C ILE A 460 17.89 -32.46 24.58
N ASP A 461 17.47 -33.36 23.69
CA ASP A 461 16.71 -34.55 24.03
C ASP A 461 17.50 -35.46 24.99
N GLU A 462 18.80 -35.66 24.73
CA GLU A 462 19.70 -36.35 25.66
C GLU A 462 19.77 -35.63 27.01
N ALA A 463 19.92 -34.31 27.03
CA ALA A 463 19.98 -33.53 28.26
C ALA A 463 18.67 -33.58 29.07
N LEU A 464 17.52 -33.69 28.38
CA LEU A 464 16.19 -33.84 28.98
C LEU A 464 15.87 -35.28 29.40
N GLY A 465 16.62 -36.26 28.91
CA GLY A 465 16.34 -37.68 29.11
C GLY A 465 15.19 -38.20 28.24
N VAL A 466 14.93 -37.56 27.10
CA VAL A 466 13.89 -37.97 26.13
C VAL A 466 14.43 -39.12 25.29
N ALA A 467 13.67 -40.21 25.19
CA ALA A 467 14.08 -41.38 24.43
C ALA A 467 14.13 -41.07 22.91
N PRO A 468 15.12 -41.58 22.16
CA PRO A 468 15.16 -41.42 20.70
C PRO A 468 13.86 -41.90 20.04
N GLY A 469 13.32 -41.10 19.13
CA GLY A 469 12.05 -41.40 18.44
C GLY A 469 10.79 -41.04 19.24
N SER A 470 10.92 -40.42 20.42
CA SER A 470 9.80 -39.82 21.12
C SER A 470 9.16 -38.72 20.27
N ARG A 471 7.84 -38.60 20.36
CA ARG A 471 7.09 -37.56 19.65
C ARG A 471 7.12 -36.26 20.45
N HIS A 472 7.39 -35.16 19.77
CA HIS A 472 7.47 -33.84 20.38
C HIS A 472 6.08 -33.25 20.58
N THR A 473 5.92 -32.50 21.66
CA THR A 473 4.64 -31.93 22.08
C THR A 473 4.81 -30.46 22.44
N SER A 474 3.78 -29.66 22.18
CA SER A 474 3.74 -28.26 22.59
C SER A 474 2.32 -27.82 22.84
N ALA A 475 2.11 -26.98 23.87
CA ALA A 475 0.83 -26.33 24.10
C ALA A 475 1.00 -24.80 24.08
N LEU A 476 0.06 -24.12 23.42
CA LEU A 476 0.08 -22.67 23.24
C LEU A 476 -1.25 -22.07 23.68
N VAL A 477 -1.19 -21.06 24.54
CA VAL A 477 -2.30 -20.15 24.85
C VAL A 477 -1.95 -18.79 24.26
N VAL A 478 -2.72 -18.32 23.28
CA VAL A 478 -2.38 -17.13 22.50
C VAL A 478 -3.57 -16.19 22.42
N SER A 479 -3.35 -14.92 22.74
CA SER A 479 -4.34 -13.87 22.58
C SER A 479 -4.76 -13.73 21.12
N GLU A 480 -6.08 -13.64 20.88
CA GLU A 480 -6.64 -13.38 19.56
C GLU A 480 -6.22 -12.04 18.95
N PHE A 481 -5.72 -11.12 19.79
CA PHE A 481 -5.28 -9.78 19.40
C PHE A 481 -3.79 -9.69 19.03
N THR A 482 -3.12 -10.82 18.86
CA THR A 482 -1.72 -10.92 18.42
C THR A 482 -1.61 -11.35 16.96
N GLY A 483 -0.69 -10.76 16.20
CA GLY A 483 -0.55 -11.08 14.76
C GLY A 483 -0.16 -12.53 14.44
N CYS A 484 0.35 -13.31 15.40
CA CYS A 484 0.65 -14.72 15.20
C CYS A 484 -0.56 -15.64 15.37
N SER A 485 -1.66 -15.16 15.98
CA SER A 485 -2.85 -15.97 16.26
C SER A 485 -3.49 -16.57 14.99
N PRO A 486 -3.66 -15.82 13.87
CA PRO A 486 -4.17 -16.39 12.62
C PRO A 486 -3.28 -17.52 12.06
N SER A 487 -1.96 -17.34 12.14
CA SER A 487 -0.96 -18.30 11.65
C SER A 487 -0.92 -19.58 12.48
N LEU A 488 -1.00 -19.47 13.80
CA LEU A 488 -0.89 -20.60 14.73
C LEU A 488 -2.25 -21.20 15.08
N SER A 489 -3.03 -21.59 14.08
CA SER A 489 -4.42 -22.07 14.23
C SER A 489 -4.64 -23.28 15.17
N GLY A 490 -3.59 -24.00 15.57
CA GLY A 490 -3.65 -25.03 16.62
C GLY A 490 -3.48 -24.50 18.06
N ALA A 491 -3.32 -23.19 18.27
CA ALA A 491 -3.21 -22.61 19.61
C ALA A 491 -4.60 -22.46 20.26
N ILE A 492 -4.66 -22.52 21.59
CA ILE A 492 -5.86 -22.18 22.35
C ILE A 492 -5.97 -20.65 22.35
N ARG A 493 -6.93 -20.13 21.57
CA ARG A 493 -7.14 -18.70 21.43
C ARG A 493 -7.94 -18.18 22.62
N VAL A 494 -7.49 -17.06 23.17
CA VAL A 494 -8.13 -16.41 24.32
C VAL A 494 -8.34 -14.93 24.04
N ASN A 495 -9.41 -14.39 24.62
CA ASN A 495 -9.52 -12.95 24.80
C ASN A 495 -8.82 -12.61 26.13
N PRO A 496 -7.69 -11.87 26.13
CA PRO A 496 -6.90 -11.59 27.33
C PRO A 496 -7.67 -10.80 28.41
N TRP A 497 -8.76 -10.12 28.03
CA TRP A 497 -9.62 -9.36 28.95
C TRP A 497 -10.54 -10.25 29.79
N ASP A 498 -10.77 -11.49 29.35
CA ASP A 498 -11.53 -12.49 30.09
C ASP A 498 -10.57 -13.37 30.90
N ILE A 499 -10.35 -12.99 32.15
CA ILE A 499 -9.41 -13.66 33.06
C ILE A 499 -9.82 -15.13 33.29
N GLU A 500 -11.13 -15.41 33.35
CA GLU A 500 -11.63 -16.76 33.55
C GLU A 500 -11.37 -17.63 32.31
N ALA A 501 -11.64 -17.11 31.11
CA ALA A 501 -11.34 -17.82 29.87
C ALA A 501 -9.84 -18.10 29.72
N VAL A 502 -8.96 -17.14 30.08
CA VAL A 502 -7.50 -17.34 30.05
C VAL A 502 -7.10 -18.41 31.07
N SER A 503 -7.66 -18.37 32.28
CA SER A 503 -7.43 -19.37 33.33
C SER A 503 -7.84 -20.77 32.88
N ASN A 504 -9.05 -20.90 32.30
CA ASN A 504 -9.56 -22.15 31.75
C ASN A 504 -8.69 -22.67 30.61
N ALA A 505 -8.25 -21.79 29.69
CA ALA A 505 -7.35 -22.15 28.61
C ALA A 505 -5.99 -22.65 29.11
N MET A 506 -5.43 -22.04 30.16
CA MET A 506 -4.22 -22.53 30.82
C MET A 506 -4.45 -23.93 31.40
N ASN A 507 -5.58 -24.14 32.08
CA ASN A 507 -5.93 -25.47 32.63
C ASN A 507 -6.02 -26.54 31.54
N VAL A 508 -6.70 -26.21 30.42
CA VAL A 508 -6.82 -27.09 29.25
C VAL A 508 -5.45 -27.40 28.67
N ALA A 509 -4.58 -26.40 28.48
CA ALA A 509 -3.23 -26.61 27.93
C ALA A 509 -2.39 -27.57 28.79
N ILE A 510 -2.50 -27.44 30.12
CA ILE A 510 -1.73 -28.21 31.10
C ILE A 510 -2.21 -29.67 31.21
N ASN A 511 -3.52 -29.90 31.06
CA ASN A 511 -4.15 -31.22 31.17
C ASN A 511 -4.47 -31.87 29.82
N MET A 512 -4.07 -31.24 28.71
CA MET A 512 -4.30 -31.74 27.36
C MET A 512 -3.65 -33.13 27.16
N PRO A 513 -4.36 -34.11 26.57
CA PRO A 513 -3.79 -35.41 26.24
C PRO A 513 -2.59 -35.29 25.29
N ASP A 514 -1.58 -36.14 25.47
CA ASP A 514 -0.33 -36.06 24.70
C ASP A 514 -0.53 -36.20 23.19
N LEU A 515 -1.49 -37.04 22.76
CA LEU A 515 -1.83 -37.17 21.34
C LEU A 515 -2.31 -35.85 20.74
N GLU A 516 -3.12 -35.09 21.47
CA GLU A 516 -3.60 -33.79 21.00
C GLU A 516 -2.47 -32.76 21.00
N LYS A 517 -1.62 -32.73 22.04
CA LYS A 517 -0.44 -31.87 22.09
C LYS A 517 0.50 -32.16 20.91
N GLN A 518 0.69 -33.42 20.55
CA GLN A 518 1.50 -33.83 19.41
C GLN A 518 0.91 -33.32 18.09
N LEU A 519 -0.37 -33.53 17.83
CA LEU A 519 -1.02 -33.09 16.59
C LEU A 519 -0.97 -31.57 16.43
N ARG A 520 -1.18 -30.83 17.53
CA ARG A 520 -1.03 -29.35 17.54
C ARG A 520 0.41 -28.95 17.25
N HIS A 521 1.38 -29.61 17.90
CA HIS A 521 2.81 -29.37 17.68
C HIS A 521 3.23 -29.58 16.23
N GLU A 522 2.92 -30.72 15.63
CA GLU A 522 3.27 -31.03 14.24
C GLU A 522 2.70 -30.01 13.26
N LYS A 523 1.45 -29.59 13.47
CA LYS A 523 0.80 -28.55 12.66
C LYS A 523 1.54 -27.22 12.78
N HIS A 524 1.88 -26.81 13.99
CA HIS A 524 2.59 -25.56 14.26
C HIS A 524 4.02 -25.58 13.73
N TYR A 525 4.78 -26.64 14.00
CA TYR A 525 6.16 -26.77 13.55
C TYR A 525 6.25 -26.78 12.02
N ARG A 526 5.36 -27.51 11.33
CA ARG A 526 5.29 -27.48 9.85
C ARG A 526 5.12 -26.06 9.30
N TYR A 527 4.26 -25.25 9.94
CA TYR A 527 4.07 -23.86 9.52
C TYR A 527 5.32 -23.01 9.80
N VAL A 528 5.84 -23.04 11.03
CA VAL A 528 6.99 -22.21 11.44
C VAL A 528 8.24 -22.54 10.61
N SER A 529 8.48 -23.82 10.30
CA SER A 529 9.64 -24.26 9.51
C SER A 529 9.53 -23.95 8.02
N SER A 530 8.33 -23.74 7.49
CA SER A 530 8.13 -23.35 6.08
C SER A 530 7.98 -21.85 5.87
N HIS A 531 7.56 -21.12 6.90
CA HIS A 531 7.34 -19.67 6.88
C HIS A 531 8.36 -18.97 7.79
N ASP A 532 9.64 -19.20 7.52
CA ASP A 532 10.75 -18.62 8.25
C ASP A 532 11.03 -17.17 7.82
N ILE A 533 12.04 -16.56 8.46
CA ILE A 533 12.47 -15.19 8.14
C ILE A 533 12.96 -15.06 6.69
N ALA A 534 13.62 -16.09 6.16
CA ALA A 534 14.20 -16.10 4.83
C ALA A 534 13.10 -16.11 3.75
N TYR A 535 12.04 -16.89 3.96
CA TYR A 535 10.83 -16.88 3.14
C TYR A 535 10.16 -15.50 3.15
N TRP A 536 10.03 -14.87 4.32
CA TRP A 536 9.45 -13.53 4.45
C TRP A 536 10.21 -12.50 3.59
N ALA A 537 11.53 -12.45 3.72
CA ALA A 537 12.37 -11.51 2.98
C ALA A 537 12.32 -11.76 1.47
N ARG A 538 12.40 -13.03 1.05
CA ARG A 538 12.38 -13.43 -0.36
C ARG A 538 11.04 -13.09 -1.01
N SER A 539 9.93 -13.43 -0.36
CA SER A 539 8.58 -13.20 -0.90
C SER A 539 8.27 -11.71 -1.01
N PHE A 540 8.64 -10.90 -0.01
CA PHE A 540 8.45 -9.45 -0.10
C PHE A 540 9.27 -8.85 -1.25
N MET A 541 10.53 -9.25 -1.40
CA MET A 541 11.39 -8.71 -2.47
C MET A 541 10.93 -9.12 -3.87
N GLN A 542 10.45 -10.35 -4.06
CA GLN A 542 9.85 -10.77 -5.34
C GLN A 542 8.66 -9.89 -5.73
N ASP A 543 7.80 -9.58 -4.77
CA ASP A 543 6.65 -8.70 -5.00
C ASP A 543 7.06 -7.24 -5.22
N LEU A 544 8.12 -6.78 -4.56
CA LEU A 544 8.66 -5.43 -4.78
C LEU A 544 9.25 -5.29 -6.19
N THR A 545 10.04 -6.28 -6.64
CA THR A 545 10.54 -6.32 -8.02
C THR A 545 9.39 -6.29 -9.04
N ARG A 546 8.32 -7.04 -8.78
CA ARG A 546 7.12 -7.04 -9.62
C ARG A 546 6.38 -5.69 -9.60
N ALA A 547 6.24 -5.07 -8.45
CA ALA A 547 5.64 -3.74 -8.31
C ALA A 547 6.40 -2.67 -9.12
N CYS A 548 7.73 -2.77 -9.14
CA CYS A 548 8.60 -1.81 -9.82
C CYS A 548 8.79 -2.07 -11.33
N LYS A 549 8.29 -3.19 -11.89
CA LYS A 549 8.53 -3.64 -13.28
C LYS A 549 8.30 -2.55 -14.33
N TYR A 550 7.30 -1.70 -14.12
CA TYR A 550 6.83 -0.70 -15.10
C TYR A 550 7.39 0.72 -14.86
N HIS A 551 8.31 0.94 -13.91
CA HIS A 551 8.82 2.28 -13.59
C HIS A 551 9.45 3.00 -14.79
N TYR A 552 10.22 2.28 -15.60
CA TYR A 552 10.89 2.84 -16.78
C TYR A 552 9.99 2.91 -18.01
N SER A 553 8.92 2.11 -18.03
CA SER A 553 7.91 2.15 -19.09
C SER A 553 6.97 3.35 -18.97
N LYS A 554 7.08 4.18 -17.92
CA LYS A 554 6.21 5.34 -17.67
C LYS A 554 7.02 6.61 -17.45
N ARG A 555 6.43 7.76 -17.80
CA ARG A 555 6.98 9.08 -17.44
C ARG A 555 6.40 9.50 -16.09
N CYS A 556 7.25 10.02 -15.21
CA CYS A 556 6.89 10.33 -13.82
C CYS A 556 7.21 11.80 -13.49
N TRP A 557 6.20 12.53 -13.01
CA TRP A 557 6.33 13.92 -12.56
C TRP A 557 5.96 14.05 -11.10
N GLY A 558 6.76 14.80 -10.35
CA GLY A 558 6.45 15.16 -8.97
C GLY A 558 5.50 16.35 -8.92
N ILE A 559 4.41 16.22 -8.17
CA ILE A 559 3.43 17.29 -7.94
C ILE A 559 3.16 17.47 -6.44
N GLY A 560 2.94 18.70 -6.00
CA GLY A 560 2.67 19.04 -4.60
C GLY A 560 3.90 19.45 -3.78
N PHE A 561 3.65 20.08 -2.63
CA PHE A 561 4.68 20.61 -1.73
C PHE A 561 4.68 19.88 -0.38
N GLY A 562 5.85 19.84 0.27
CA GLY A 562 6.01 19.18 1.57
C GLY A 562 5.59 17.70 1.54
N LEU A 563 4.80 17.28 2.52
CA LEU A 563 4.26 15.92 2.64
C LEU A 563 3.02 15.67 1.76
N ASN A 564 2.53 16.68 1.04
CA ASN A 564 1.50 16.51 -0.01
C ASN A 564 2.11 16.17 -1.38
N PHE A 565 3.42 15.91 -1.43
CA PHE A 565 4.11 15.47 -2.63
C PHE A 565 3.62 14.08 -3.05
N ARG A 566 3.39 13.92 -4.36
CA ARG A 566 2.94 12.68 -5.00
C ARG A 566 3.50 12.60 -6.42
N ILE A 567 3.52 11.39 -6.98
CA ILE A 567 4.00 11.14 -8.33
C ILE A 567 2.83 10.91 -9.27
N LEU A 568 2.75 11.72 -10.31
CA LEU A 568 1.92 11.47 -11.48
C LEU A 568 2.70 10.58 -12.44
N SER A 569 2.15 9.41 -12.79
CA SER A 569 2.77 8.45 -13.70
C SER A 569 1.89 8.20 -14.93
N LEU A 570 2.38 8.58 -16.11
CA LEU A 570 1.63 8.47 -17.36
C LEU A 570 2.42 7.65 -18.38
N SER A 571 1.72 7.13 -19.40
CA SER A 571 2.38 6.46 -20.52
C SER A 571 3.38 7.41 -21.21
N PRO A 572 4.54 6.93 -21.71
CA PRO A 572 5.47 7.75 -22.49
C PRO A 572 4.84 8.30 -23.76
N SER A 573 3.86 7.58 -24.30
CA SER A 573 3.08 8.00 -25.46
C SER A 573 2.00 9.03 -25.14
N PHE A 574 1.75 9.33 -23.86
CA PHE A 574 0.78 10.32 -23.40
C PHE A 574 1.24 11.73 -23.75
N ARG A 575 0.51 12.42 -24.64
CA ARG A 575 0.88 13.75 -25.14
C ARG A 575 -0.35 14.59 -25.50
N LYS A 576 -0.19 15.92 -25.52
CA LYS A 576 -1.25 16.80 -26.03
C LYS A 576 -1.54 16.44 -27.49
N LEU A 577 -2.81 16.34 -27.86
CA LEU A 577 -3.20 16.09 -29.24
C LEU A 577 -2.88 17.32 -30.09
N SER A 578 -2.05 17.16 -31.12
CA SER A 578 -1.74 18.22 -32.07
C SER A 578 -2.81 18.30 -33.16
N ASN A 579 -3.36 19.49 -33.38
CA ASN A 579 -4.35 19.77 -34.42
C ASN A 579 -3.81 19.39 -35.81
N ASP A 580 -2.59 19.81 -36.15
CA ASP A 580 -2.00 19.52 -37.47
C ASP A 580 -1.86 18.02 -37.74
N TYR A 581 -1.45 17.27 -36.71
CA TYR A 581 -1.27 15.82 -36.81
C TYR A 581 -2.59 15.09 -37.08
N ILE A 582 -3.62 15.37 -36.28
CA ILE A 582 -4.93 14.73 -36.45
C ILE A 582 -5.64 15.21 -37.73
N ILE A 583 -5.56 16.49 -38.09
CA ILE A 583 -6.15 17.02 -39.33
C ILE A 583 -5.48 16.36 -40.55
N THR A 584 -4.16 16.16 -40.52
CA THR A 584 -3.45 15.48 -41.61
C THR A 584 -3.90 14.04 -41.76
N ALA A 585 -4.02 13.30 -40.66
CA ALA A 585 -4.55 11.92 -40.66
C ALA A 585 -6.01 11.88 -41.14
N TYR A 586 -6.82 12.83 -40.66
CA TYR A 586 -8.22 12.98 -41.04
C TYR A 586 -8.40 13.25 -42.54
N LYS A 587 -7.60 14.15 -43.14
CA LYS A 587 -7.67 14.46 -44.59
C LYS A 587 -7.30 13.29 -45.50
N ARG A 588 -6.43 12.39 -45.04
CA ARG A 588 -5.93 11.21 -45.78
C ARG A 588 -6.85 9.98 -45.66
N THR A 589 -7.76 9.98 -44.72
CA THR A 589 -8.65 8.85 -44.40
C THR A 589 -10.02 9.00 -45.05
N SER A 590 -10.70 7.86 -45.25
CA SER A 590 -11.91 7.75 -46.07
C SER A 590 -13.12 7.17 -45.32
N LYS A 591 -12.90 6.49 -44.20
CA LYS A 591 -13.94 5.85 -43.38
C LYS A 591 -13.64 6.12 -41.90
N ARG A 592 -14.32 7.11 -41.32
CA ARG A 592 -13.97 7.67 -40.01
C ARG A 592 -15.04 7.35 -38.98
N ALA A 593 -14.64 6.86 -37.81
CA ALA A 593 -15.50 6.70 -36.65
C ALA A 593 -15.10 7.71 -35.57
N ILE A 594 -16.05 8.49 -35.07
CA ILE A 594 -15.83 9.55 -34.09
C ILE A 594 -16.79 9.31 -32.91
N PHE A 595 -16.23 9.06 -31.73
CA PHE A 595 -16.98 8.85 -30.49
C PHE A 595 -16.67 9.98 -29.52
N LEU A 596 -17.71 10.65 -29.04
CA LEU A 596 -17.59 11.78 -28.13
C LEU A 596 -18.45 11.51 -26.91
N ASP A 597 -17.86 11.59 -25.73
CA ASP A 597 -18.66 11.79 -24.53
C ASP A 597 -19.33 13.18 -24.55
N TYR A 598 -20.43 13.31 -23.81
CA TYR A 598 -21.17 14.55 -23.69
C TYR A 598 -20.73 15.43 -22.50
N ASP A 599 -20.76 14.89 -21.29
CA ASP A 599 -20.67 15.64 -20.03
C ASP A 599 -19.23 15.78 -19.57
N GLY A 600 -18.66 16.99 -19.62
CA GLY A 600 -17.25 17.23 -19.33
C GLY A 600 -16.34 17.13 -20.57
N THR A 601 -16.90 16.68 -21.69
CA THR A 601 -16.23 16.60 -22.99
C THR A 601 -16.73 17.62 -24.00
N VAL A 602 -17.99 17.52 -24.44
CA VAL A 602 -18.61 18.46 -25.39
C VAL A 602 -19.23 19.65 -24.68
N VAL A 603 -19.79 19.44 -23.50
CA VAL A 603 -20.34 20.49 -22.63
C VAL A 603 -19.65 20.43 -21.28
N ALA A 604 -19.16 21.56 -20.76
CA ALA A 604 -18.48 21.60 -19.47
C ALA A 604 -19.36 21.02 -18.34
N GLN A 605 -18.80 20.09 -17.56
CA GLN A 605 -19.51 19.41 -16.48
C GLN A 605 -20.03 20.39 -15.41
N THR A 606 -19.36 21.53 -15.22
CA THR A 606 -19.74 22.60 -14.28
C THR A 606 -20.81 23.54 -14.82
N SER A 607 -21.23 23.41 -16.08
CA SER A 607 -22.28 24.26 -16.65
C SER A 607 -23.61 24.02 -15.95
N ILE A 608 -24.27 25.10 -15.52
CA ILE A 608 -25.65 25.06 -15.01
C ILE A 608 -26.61 24.68 -16.15
N HIS A 609 -26.34 25.20 -17.36
CA HIS A 609 -27.10 24.85 -18.55
C HIS A 609 -26.52 23.59 -19.18
N LYS A 610 -27.25 22.47 -19.04
CA LYS A 610 -26.82 21.17 -19.53
C LYS A 610 -27.11 20.92 -21.01
N THR A 611 -27.78 21.83 -21.71
CA THR A 611 -28.03 21.68 -23.16
C THR A 611 -26.81 22.11 -23.98
N PRO A 612 -26.62 21.56 -25.19
CA PRO A 612 -25.54 21.99 -26.06
C PRO A 612 -25.76 23.43 -26.53
N SER A 613 -24.67 24.17 -26.76
CA SER A 613 -24.73 25.51 -27.34
C SER A 613 -25.05 25.44 -28.84
N PRO A 614 -25.57 26.52 -29.46
CA PRO A 614 -25.76 26.57 -30.91
C PRO A 614 -24.47 26.31 -31.70
N GLU A 615 -23.33 26.70 -31.15
CA GLU A 615 -22.01 26.43 -31.72
C GLU A 615 -21.70 24.93 -31.77
N VAL A 616 -21.92 24.21 -30.65
CA VAL A 616 -21.77 22.74 -30.59
C VAL A 616 -22.64 22.06 -31.65
N ILE A 617 -23.91 22.46 -31.76
CA ILE A 617 -24.85 21.90 -32.75
C ILE A 617 -24.36 22.16 -34.18
N SER A 618 -23.90 23.38 -34.47
CA SER A 618 -23.35 23.75 -35.78
C SER A 618 -22.13 22.89 -36.15
N VAL A 619 -21.18 22.73 -35.23
CA VAL A 619 -19.97 21.92 -35.45
C VAL A 619 -20.32 20.46 -35.72
N LEU A 620 -21.21 19.87 -34.90
CA LEU A 620 -21.63 18.48 -35.07
C LEU A 620 -22.39 18.28 -36.38
N ASN A 621 -23.27 19.20 -36.78
CA ASN A 621 -23.96 19.15 -38.06
C ASN A 621 -22.99 19.20 -39.25
N SER A 622 -22.00 20.09 -39.20
CA SER A 622 -20.97 20.17 -40.23
C SER A 622 -20.13 18.89 -40.32
N LEU A 623 -19.74 18.31 -39.17
CA LEU A 623 -19.04 17.01 -39.13
C LEU A 623 -19.89 15.86 -39.68
N CYS A 624 -21.17 15.80 -39.32
CA CYS A 624 -22.08 14.75 -39.78
C CYS A 624 -22.51 14.92 -41.24
N SER A 625 -22.24 16.08 -41.85
CA SER A 625 -22.52 16.33 -43.27
C SER A 625 -21.48 15.68 -44.20
N ASP A 626 -20.28 15.33 -43.71
CA ASP A 626 -19.31 14.54 -44.47
C ASP A 626 -19.72 13.06 -44.44
N PRO A 627 -20.10 12.44 -45.58
CA PRO A 627 -20.57 11.05 -45.62
C PRO A 627 -19.48 10.02 -45.26
N ARG A 628 -18.23 10.46 -45.13
CA ARG A 628 -17.11 9.62 -44.67
C ARG A 628 -17.06 9.48 -43.15
N ASN A 629 -17.80 10.32 -42.42
CA ASN A 629 -17.83 10.33 -40.96
C ASN A 629 -19.01 9.54 -40.41
N ASN A 630 -18.75 8.77 -39.37
CA ASN A 630 -19.76 8.19 -38.49
C ASN A 630 -19.53 8.78 -37.10
N VAL A 631 -20.34 9.76 -36.71
CA VAL A 631 -20.18 10.50 -35.45
C VAL A 631 -21.20 10.01 -34.44
N PHE A 632 -20.74 9.70 -33.23
CA PHE A 632 -21.55 9.22 -32.13
C PHE A 632 -21.34 10.03 -30.86
N ILE A 633 -22.42 10.49 -30.25
CA ILE A 633 -22.42 10.90 -28.84
C ILE A 633 -22.66 9.66 -27.97
N VAL A 634 -21.74 9.37 -27.06
CA VAL A 634 -21.82 8.25 -26.12
C VAL A 634 -21.95 8.78 -24.71
N SER A 635 -23.17 8.83 -24.18
CA SER A 635 -23.47 9.54 -22.93
C SER A 635 -24.14 8.63 -21.90
N GLY A 636 -23.94 8.95 -20.61
CA GLY A 636 -24.71 8.38 -19.52
C GLY A 636 -26.14 8.94 -19.40
N ARG A 637 -26.49 10.00 -20.15
CA ARG A 637 -27.80 10.66 -20.08
C ARG A 637 -28.92 9.84 -20.71
N GLY A 638 -30.15 10.13 -20.29
CA GLY A 638 -31.36 9.48 -20.78
C GLY A 638 -31.69 9.81 -22.24
N LYS A 639 -32.35 8.87 -22.93
CA LYS A 639 -32.63 8.96 -24.37
C LYS A 639 -33.49 10.17 -24.76
N LYS A 640 -34.43 10.58 -23.90
CA LYS A 640 -35.35 11.72 -24.16
C LYS A 640 -34.59 13.03 -24.27
N SER A 641 -33.78 13.35 -23.25
CA SER A 641 -32.98 14.58 -23.23
C SER A 641 -32.04 14.67 -24.42
N LEU A 642 -31.33 13.58 -24.75
CA LEU A 642 -30.41 13.56 -25.89
C LEU A 642 -31.15 13.67 -27.22
N SER A 643 -32.36 13.08 -27.35
CA SER A 643 -33.19 13.22 -28.55
C SER A 643 -33.61 14.67 -28.76
N ASP A 644 -34.08 15.33 -27.70
CA ASP A 644 -34.56 16.71 -27.77
C ASP A 644 -33.41 17.68 -28.08
N TRP A 645 -32.25 17.49 -27.46
CA TRP A 645 -31.09 18.38 -27.62
C TRP A 645 -30.44 18.28 -29.00
N PHE A 646 -30.40 17.08 -29.59
CA PHE A 646 -29.78 16.83 -30.88
C PHE A 646 -30.80 16.59 -32.00
N ALA A 647 -32.05 17.04 -31.84
CA ALA A 647 -33.09 16.91 -32.85
C ALA A 647 -32.71 17.56 -34.20
N GLN A 648 -31.87 18.60 -34.16
CA GLN A 648 -31.37 19.31 -35.34
C GLN A 648 -30.21 18.59 -36.05
N CYS A 649 -29.71 17.47 -35.49
CA CYS A 649 -28.59 16.70 -36.03
C CYS A 649 -29.06 15.36 -36.60
N GLU A 650 -29.58 15.38 -37.83
CA GLU A 650 -30.21 14.21 -38.44
C GLU A 650 -29.26 13.02 -38.60
N ASN A 651 -28.00 13.26 -38.96
CA ASN A 651 -27.00 12.21 -39.23
C ASN A 651 -26.14 11.82 -38.01
N LEU A 652 -26.52 12.27 -36.80
CA LEU A 652 -25.77 11.99 -35.58
C LEU A 652 -26.23 10.68 -34.92
N GLY A 653 -25.28 9.78 -34.68
CA GLY A 653 -25.50 8.61 -33.85
C GLY A 653 -25.54 8.97 -32.37
N ILE A 654 -26.43 8.35 -31.60
CA ILE A 654 -26.57 8.60 -30.16
C ILE A 654 -26.64 7.27 -29.42
N ALA A 655 -25.75 7.12 -28.44
CA ALA A 655 -25.82 6.07 -27.44
C ALA A 655 -26.20 6.70 -26.09
N ALA A 656 -27.39 6.36 -25.61
CA ALA A 656 -27.93 6.85 -24.34
C ALA A 656 -27.73 5.80 -23.24
N GLU A 657 -27.70 6.26 -21.99
CA GLU A 657 -27.57 5.43 -20.80
C GLU A 657 -26.40 4.44 -20.90
N HIS A 658 -25.21 4.96 -21.24
CA HIS A 658 -23.96 4.20 -21.43
C HIS A 658 -24.05 3.11 -22.52
N GLY A 659 -24.96 3.23 -23.48
CA GLY A 659 -25.10 2.29 -24.58
C GLY A 659 -26.17 1.21 -24.38
N TYR A 660 -27.05 1.37 -23.39
CA TYR A 660 -28.25 0.52 -23.31
C TYR A 660 -29.19 0.77 -24.50
N PHE A 661 -29.30 2.04 -24.91
CA PHE A 661 -30.01 2.45 -26.11
C PHE A 661 -29.04 3.00 -27.13
N LEU A 662 -29.15 2.56 -28.38
CA LEU A 662 -28.34 3.03 -29.50
C LEU A 662 -29.25 3.46 -30.65
N ARG A 663 -29.01 4.63 -31.22
CA ARG A 663 -29.67 5.13 -32.42
C ARG A 663 -28.60 5.55 -33.42
N TRP A 664 -28.74 5.14 -34.67
CA TRP A 664 -27.74 5.39 -35.71
C TRP A 664 -27.92 6.74 -36.40
N ILE A 665 -29.16 7.13 -36.67
CA ILE A 665 -29.57 8.34 -37.39
C ILE A 665 -30.86 8.87 -36.73
N GLY A 666 -31.13 10.17 -36.77
CA GLY A 666 -32.29 10.82 -36.14
C GLY A 666 -33.65 10.20 -36.49
N MET A 667 -33.79 9.64 -37.69
CA MET A 667 -35.01 8.98 -38.20
C MET A 667 -35.07 7.46 -37.92
N SER A 668 -34.01 6.87 -37.37
CA SER A 668 -33.96 5.43 -37.05
C SER A 668 -34.55 5.13 -35.67
N ASP A 669 -35.15 3.94 -35.53
CA ASP A 669 -35.61 3.44 -34.24
C ASP A 669 -34.44 3.18 -33.28
N TRP A 670 -34.71 3.31 -31.98
CA TRP A 670 -33.74 2.98 -30.94
C TRP A 670 -33.54 1.47 -30.85
N GLU A 671 -32.32 1.02 -31.09
CA GLU A 671 -31.89 -0.33 -30.76
C GLU A 671 -31.71 -0.44 -29.24
N THR A 672 -32.43 -1.37 -28.63
CA THR A 672 -32.28 -1.68 -27.21
C THR A 672 -31.41 -2.92 -27.06
N ARG A 673 -30.49 -2.90 -26.10
CA ARG A 673 -29.71 -4.10 -25.80
C ARG A 673 -30.62 -5.20 -25.23
N SER A 674 -30.71 -6.33 -25.93
CA SER A 674 -31.49 -7.50 -25.54
C SER A 674 -30.81 -8.33 -24.43
N LEU A 675 -30.46 -7.70 -23.32
CA LEU A 675 -30.32 -8.42 -22.07
C LEU A 675 -31.73 -8.48 -21.48
N ALA A 676 -32.21 -9.68 -21.16
CA ALA A 676 -33.42 -9.88 -20.35
C ALA A 676 -33.16 -9.36 -18.93
N ALA A 677 -32.96 -8.05 -18.78
CA ALA A 677 -32.87 -7.39 -17.51
C ALA A 677 -34.31 -7.04 -17.12
N ASP A 678 -34.93 -7.90 -16.32
CA ASP A 678 -36.08 -7.47 -15.56
C ASP A 678 -35.66 -6.25 -14.72
N PHE A 679 -36.44 -5.18 -14.76
CA PHE A 679 -36.16 -3.96 -13.98
C PHE A 679 -36.68 -4.07 -12.54
N ASP A 680 -37.11 -5.25 -12.11
CA ASP A 680 -37.54 -5.55 -10.75
C ASP A 680 -36.54 -5.14 -9.67
N TRP A 681 -35.23 -5.18 -9.96
CA TRP A 681 -34.19 -4.68 -9.05
C TRP A 681 -34.39 -3.20 -8.68
N LYS A 682 -35.06 -2.39 -9.52
CA LYS A 682 -35.40 -0.99 -9.19
C LYS A 682 -36.37 -0.90 -8.01
N ASN A 683 -37.23 -1.89 -7.84
CA ASN A 683 -38.15 -1.97 -6.70
C ASN A 683 -37.41 -2.19 -5.39
N ILE A 684 -36.20 -2.76 -5.45
CA ILE A 684 -35.31 -2.98 -4.31
C ILE A 684 -34.39 -1.76 -4.09
N ALA A 685 -33.77 -1.26 -5.16
CA ALA A 685 -32.80 -0.17 -5.10
C ALA A 685 -33.41 1.18 -4.73
N LYS A 686 -34.60 1.50 -5.26
CA LYS A 686 -35.25 2.81 -5.07
C LYS A 686 -35.60 3.11 -3.61
N PRO A 687 -36.18 2.18 -2.83
CA PRO A 687 -36.38 2.37 -1.38
C PRO A 687 -35.07 2.64 -0.64
N VAL A 688 -34.00 1.91 -0.96
CA VAL A 688 -32.68 2.12 -0.34
C VAL A 688 -32.17 3.53 -0.65
N MET A 689 -32.13 3.93 -1.92
CA MET A 689 -31.72 5.29 -2.30
C MET A 689 -32.58 6.37 -1.64
N LYS A 690 -33.88 6.12 -1.45
CA LYS A 690 -34.79 7.07 -0.81
C LYS A 690 -34.40 7.35 0.65
N LEU A 691 -34.00 6.32 1.40
CA LEU A 691 -33.51 6.47 2.78
C LEU A 691 -32.30 7.41 2.84
N TYR A 692 -31.34 7.25 1.93
CA TYR A 692 -30.17 8.13 1.87
C TYR A 692 -30.52 9.52 1.36
N THR A 693 -31.51 9.64 0.49
CA THR A 693 -32.00 10.94 0.00
C THR A 693 -32.64 11.75 1.13
N GLU A 694 -33.48 11.10 1.95
CA GLU A 694 -34.13 11.74 3.11
C GLU A 694 -33.12 12.12 4.20
N ALA A 695 -32.01 11.39 4.32
CA ALA A 695 -30.95 11.67 5.30
C ALA A 695 -29.88 12.65 4.80
N THR A 696 -29.91 13.05 3.52
CA THR A 696 -28.85 13.87 2.91
C THR A 696 -29.43 15.07 2.19
N ASP A 697 -29.44 16.21 2.89
CA ASP A 697 -29.88 17.49 2.33
C ASP A 697 -29.09 17.84 1.06
N GLY A 698 -29.80 18.29 0.01
CA GLY A 698 -29.21 18.60 -1.30
C GLY A 698 -29.01 17.38 -2.21
N SER A 699 -29.39 16.17 -1.78
CA SER A 699 -29.38 14.99 -2.65
C SER A 699 -30.74 14.72 -3.31
N TYR A 700 -30.73 14.02 -4.45
CA TYR A 700 -31.95 13.62 -5.15
C TYR A 700 -31.75 12.35 -5.99
N ILE A 701 -32.86 11.70 -6.37
CA ILE A 701 -32.84 10.50 -7.23
C ILE A 701 -33.32 10.87 -8.64
N GLU A 702 -32.51 10.54 -9.63
CA GLU A 702 -32.89 10.53 -11.05
C GLU A 702 -33.27 9.10 -11.46
N THR A 703 -34.51 8.93 -11.94
CA THR A 703 -34.97 7.65 -12.49
C THR A 703 -34.83 7.65 -14.00
N LYS A 704 -33.90 6.85 -14.52
CA LYS A 704 -33.73 6.60 -15.96
C LYS A 704 -34.50 5.34 -16.37
N GLU A 705 -34.58 5.05 -17.67
CA GLU A 705 -35.30 3.86 -18.15
C GLU A 705 -34.56 2.57 -17.81
N SER A 706 -33.23 2.53 -17.96
CA SER A 706 -32.41 1.37 -17.62
C SER A 706 -31.66 1.49 -16.30
N ALA A 707 -31.54 2.69 -15.72
CA ALA A 707 -30.71 2.94 -14.54
C ALA A 707 -31.42 3.76 -13.44
N LEU A 708 -30.85 3.77 -12.24
CA LEU A 708 -31.20 4.68 -11.13
C LEU A 708 -29.93 5.41 -10.70
N VAL A 709 -30.01 6.74 -10.55
CA VAL A 709 -28.87 7.56 -10.13
C VAL A 709 -29.25 8.38 -8.91
N TRP A 710 -28.45 8.27 -7.86
CA TRP A 710 -28.52 9.15 -6.70
C TRP A 710 -27.46 10.24 -6.83
N HIS A 711 -27.90 11.50 -6.84
CA HIS A 711 -27.05 12.68 -6.97
C HIS A 711 -26.84 13.33 -5.61
N HIS A 712 -25.62 13.75 -5.33
CA HIS A 712 -25.26 14.43 -4.09
C HIS A 712 -24.38 15.67 -4.32
N GLN A 713 -24.42 16.24 -5.53
CA GLN A 713 -23.59 17.39 -5.90
C GLN A 713 -23.90 18.64 -5.07
N ASP A 714 -25.17 18.81 -4.67
CA ASP A 714 -25.66 19.99 -3.95
C ASP A 714 -25.70 19.75 -2.42
N ALA A 715 -25.27 18.56 -1.99
CA ALA A 715 -25.07 18.23 -0.58
C ALA A 715 -23.73 18.76 -0.08
N ASP A 716 -23.54 18.82 1.25
CA ASP A 716 -22.22 19.08 1.83
C ASP A 716 -21.19 18.10 1.24
N PRO A 717 -20.05 18.56 0.68
CA PRO A 717 -19.15 17.69 -0.06
C PRO A 717 -18.58 16.53 0.77
N THR A 718 -18.35 16.75 2.07
CA THR A 718 -17.78 15.74 2.96
C THR A 718 -18.86 14.72 3.35
N PHE A 719 -20.03 15.22 3.75
CA PHE A 719 -21.15 14.38 4.15
C PHE A 719 -21.75 13.62 2.97
N GLY A 720 -22.02 14.27 1.84
CA GLY A 720 -22.52 13.64 0.62
C GLY A 720 -21.58 12.56 0.09
N SER A 721 -20.25 12.80 0.13
CA SER A 721 -19.24 11.78 -0.22
C SER A 721 -19.26 10.58 0.74
N CYS A 722 -19.49 10.81 2.04
CA CYS A 722 -19.63 9.74 3.03
C CYS A 722 -20.91 8.91 2.76
N GLN A 723 -22.04 9.59 2.59
CA GLN A 723 -23.34 8.99 2.30
C GLN A 723 -23.31 8.20 1.00
N ALA A 724 -22.66 8.72 -0.05
CA ALA A 724 -22.47 8.01 -1.32
C ALA A 724 -21.75 6.67 -1.14
N LYS A 725 -20.73 6.64 -0.27
CA LYS A 725 -19.96 5.42 0.00
C LYS A 725 -20.75 4.40 0.80
N GLU A 726 -21.54 4.84 1.78
CA GLU A 726 -22.43 3.94 2.51
C GLU A 726 -23.55 3.41 1.62
N LEU A 727 -24.16 4.28 0.81
CA LEU A 727 -25.17 3.91 -0.18
C LEU A 727 -24.63 2.88 -1.19
N LEU A 728 -23.40 3.08 -1.70
CA LEU A 728 -22.73 2.12 -2.57
C LEU A 728 -22.67 0.74 -1.93
N ASN A 729 -22.10 0.64 -0.72
CA ASN A 729 -21.98 -0.64 -0.01
C ASN A 729 -23.35 -1.27 0.29
N HIS A 730 -24.34 -0.46 0.66
CA HIS A 730 -25.69 -0.96 0.95
C HIS A 730 -26.33 -1.55 -0.32
N LEU A 731 -26.28 -0.81 -1.44
CA LEU A 731 -26.81 -1.29 -2.71
C LEU A 731 -26.06 -2.51 -3.24
N GLU A 732 -24.72 -2.55 -3.14
CA GLU A 732 -23.92 -3.71 -3.55
C GLU A 732 -24.29 -4.99 -2.79
N ASN A 733 -24.56 -4.86 -1.48
CA ASN A 733 -24.97 -6.00 -0.66
C ASN A 733 -26.39 -6.48 -0.99
N VAL A 734 -27.33 -5.54 -1.18
CA VAL A 734 -28.74 -5.88 -1.39
C VAL A 734 -28.99 -6.37 -2.82
N LEU A 735 -28.23 -5.87 -3.79
CA LEU A 735 -28.33 -6.23 -5.22
C LEU A 735 -27.28 -7.27 -5.65
N ALA A 736 -26.64 -7.96 -4.70
CA ALA A 736 -25.51 -8.86 -4.98
C ALA A 736 -25.85 -10.02 -5.93
N ASN A 737 -27.13 -10.42 -5.99
CA ASN A 737 -27.61 -11.52 -6.84
C ASN A 737 -28.37 -11.03 -8.08
N ASP A 738 -28.52 -9.72 -8.25
CA ASP A 738 -29.20 -9.12 -9.39
C ASP A 738 -28.21 -8.85 -10.54
N PRO A 739 -28.65 -8.87 -11.81
CA PRO A 739 -27.79 -8.64 -12.97
C PRO A 739 -27.48 -7.14 -13.18
N VAL A 740 -27.05 -6.47 -12.11
CA VAL A 740 -26.77 -5.03 -12.08
C VAL A 740 -25.39 -4.75 -11.48
N VAL A 741 -24.88 -3.56 -11.77
CA VAL A 741 -23.64 -3.05 -11.21
C VAL A 741 -23.94 -1.71 -10.56
N VAL A 742 -23.52 -1.57 -9.30
CA VAL A 742 -23.51 -0.29 -8.60
C VAL A 742 -22.16 0.35 -8.83
N LYS A 743 -22.13 1.59 -9.30
CA LYS A 743 -20.92 2.36 -9.51
C LYS A 743 -21.03 3.72 -8.84
N ARG A 744 -19.95 4.15 -8.21
CA ARG A 744 -19.80 5.52 -7.75
C ARG A 744 -19.12 6.36 -8.83
N GLY A 745 -19.71 7.51 -9.13
CA GLY A 745 -19.14 8.53 -10.00
C GLY A 745 -18.79 9.80 -9.23
N GLN A 746 -18.42 10.85 -9.96
CA GLN A 746 -18.22 12.17 -9.35
C GLN A 746 -19.58 12.73 -8.94
N ASN A 747 -19.78 12.87 -7.63
CA ASN A 747 -21.01 13.35 -7.01
C ASN A 747 -22.27 12.47 -7.22
N ILE A 748 -22.10 11.22 -7.63
CA ILE A 748 -23.22 10.30 -7.91
C ILE A 748 -22.97 8.87 -7.45
N VAL A 749 -24.05 8.14 -7.19
CA VAL A 749 -24.09 6.66 -7.12
C VAL A 749 -25.11 6.16 -8.13
N GLU A 750 -24.68 5.35 -9.10
CA GLU A 750 -25.51 4.83 -10.18
C GLU A 750 -25.64 3.31 -10.09
N VAL A 751 -26.87 2.81 -10.23
CA VAL A 751 -27.17 1.39 -10.44
C VAL A 751 -27.61 1.22 -11.89
N LYS A 752 -26.93 0.35 -12.63
CA LYS A 752 -27.23 0.06 -14.04
C LYS A 752 -27.08 -1.42 -14.38
N PRO A 753 -27.67 -1.91 -15.48
CA PRO A 753 -27.58 -3.32 -15.85
C PRO A 753 -26.13 -3.73 -16.13
N GLN A 754 -25.80 -4.97 -15.77
CA GLN A 754 -24.47 -5.52 -15.99
C GLN A 754 -24.14 -5.60 -17.50
N GLY A 755 -22.89 -5.30 -17.84
CA GLY A 755 -22.39 -5.35 -19.20
C GLY A 755 -22.65 -4.09 -20.04
N VAL A 756 -23.45 -3.13 -19.56
CA VAL A 756 -23.69 -1.84 -20.23
C VAL A 756 -22.55 -0.87 -19.93
N THR A 757 -21.69 -0.64 -20.91
CA THR A 757 -20.55 0.28 -20.83
C THR A 757 -20.41 1.09 -22.11
N LYS A 758 -19.82 2.29 -22.00
CA LYS A 758 -19.52 3.11 -23.19
C LYS A 758 -18.58 2.37 -24.16
N GLY A 759 -17.66 1.56 -23.63
CA GLY A 759 -16.77 0.71 -24.44
C GLY A 759 -17.49 -0.32 -25.33
N TYR A 760 -18.62 -0.85 -24.87
CA TYR A 760 -19.45 -1.76 -25.68
C TYR A 760 -20.04 -1.05 -26.91
N VAL A 761 -20.44 0.22 -26.79
CA VAL A 761 -20.94 1.00 -27.92
C VAL A 761 -19.87 1.08 -29.00
N THR A 762 -18.66 1.44 -28.60
CA THR A 762 -17.52 1.55 -29.50
C THR A 762 -17.23 0.21 -30.19
N GLU A 763 -17.17 -0.89 -29.43
CA GLU A 763 -16.92 -2.23 -29.96
C GLU A 763 -18.02 -2.67 -30.95
N LYS A 764 -19.29 -2.44 -30.61
CA LYS A 764 -20.45 -2.80 -31.44
C LYS A 764 -20.43 -2.00 -32.75
N VAL A 765 -20.24 -0.69 -32.68
CA VAL A 765 -20.22 0.19 -33.87
C VAL A 765 -19.04 -0.19 -34.79
N LEU A 766 -17.83 -0.32 -34.24
CA LEU A 766 -16.65 -0.70 -35.01
C LEU A 766 -16.82 -2.08 -35.66
N SER A 767 -17.33 -3.06 -34.91
CA SER A 767 -17.55 -4.43 -35.39
C SER A 767 -18.60 -4.47 -36.51
N LEU A 768 -19.68 -3.69 -36.42
CA LEU A 768 -20.69 -3.59 -37.49
C LEU A 768 -20.15 -2.89 -38.73
N MET A 769 -19.33 -1.83 -38.57
CA MET A 769 -18.65 -1.18 -39.70
C MET A 769 -17.74 -2.18 -40.44
N ILE A 770 -16.98 -3.00 -39.70
CA ILE A 770 -16.13 -4.06 -40.26
C ILE A 770 -16.99 -5.12 -40.98
N ALA A 771 -18.05 -5.62 -40.33
CA ALA A 771 -18.94 -6.65 -40.90
C ALA A 771 -19.65 -6.18 -42.17
N ASN A 772 -19.99 -4.89 -42.26
CA ASN A 772 -20.62 -4.28 -43.43
C ASN A 772 -19.63 -3.93 -44.57
N GLY A 773 -18.39 -4.42 -44.51
CA GLY A 773 -17.36 -4.17 -45.53
C GLY A 773 -16.82 -2.74 -45.54
N LYS A 774 -17.09 -1.95 -44.49
CA LYS A 774 -16.65 -0.57 -44.33
C LYS A 774 -15.78 -0.40 -43.07
N PRO A 775 -14.66 -1.14 -42.94
CA PRO A 775 -13.79 -0.98 -41.79
C PRO A 775 -13.27 0.46 -41.70
N PRO A 776 -13.27 1.07 -40.50
CA PRO A 776 -12.76 2.42 -40.33
C PRO A 776 -11.24 2.45 -40.50
N ASP A 777 -10.73 3.46 -41.19
CA ASP A 777 -9.30 3.78 -41.32
C ASP A 777 -8.87 4.94 -40.38
N PHE A 778 -9.84 5.53 -39.67
CA PHE A 778 -9.64 6.57 -38.65
C PHE A 778 -10.62 6.37 -37.48
N VAL A 779 -10.13 6.42 -36.25
CA VAL A 779 -10.96 6.38 -35.04
C VAL A 779 -10.56 7.48 -34.08
N LEU A 780 -11.49 8.39 -33.76
CA LEU A 780 -11.34 9.40 -32.73
C LEU A 780 -12.28 9.07 -31.57
N CYS A 781 -11.76 9.06 -30.35
CA CYS A 781 -12.54 8.88 -29.13
C CYS A 781 -12.13 9.95 -28.12
N ILE A 782 -13.08 10.78 -27.69
CA ILE A 782 -12.83 11.83 -26.68
C ILE A 782 -13.75 11.61 -25.48
N GLY A 783 -13.19 11.64 -24.28
CA GLY A 783 -13.93 11.52 -23.03
C GLY A 783 -13.20 12.18 -21.86
N ASP A 784 -13.85 12.37 -20.73
CA ASP A 784 -13.29 13.02 -19.56
C ASP A 784 -13.35 12.13 -18.30
N ASP A 785 -14.30 11.22 -18.13
CA ASP A 785 -14.49 10.56 -16.84
C ASP A 785 -14.03 9.09 -16.82
N ARG A 786 -14.17 8.45 -15.64
CA ARG A 786 -13.81 7.04 -15.45
C ARG A 786 -14.64 6.10 -16.33
N SER A 787 -15.84 6.50 -16.76
CA SER A 787 -16.68 5.68 -17.64
C SER A 787 -16.21 5.69 -19.09
N ASP A 788 -15.45 6.70 -19.50
CA ASP A 788 -14.86 6.83 -20.84
C ASP A 788 -13.62 5.96 -21.03
N GLU A 789 -12.96 5.57 -19.93
CA GLU A 789 -11.85 4.62 -19.95
C GLU A 789 -12.20 3.29 -20.61
N ASP A 790 -13.48 2.88 -20.54
CA ASP A 790 -13.99 1.70 -21.23
C ASP A 790 -13.98 1.90 -22.75
N MET A 791 -14.22 3.13 -23.25
CA MET A 791 -14.11 3.45 -24.68
C MET A 791 -12.66 3.40 -25.15
N PHE A 792 -11.75 4.02 -24.39
CA PHE A 792 -10.32 4.03 -24.75
C PHE A 792 -9.74 2.61 -24.80
N GLU A 793 -10.10 1.78 -23.83
CA GLU A 793 -9.71 0.37 -23.80
C GLU A 793 -10.30 -0.41 -24.98
N SER A 794 -11.60 -0.24 -25.26
CA SER A 794 -12.30 -0.91 -26.36
C SER A 794 -11.68 -0.59 -27.72
N VAL A 795 -11.43 0.70 -28.02
CA VAL A 795 -10.78 1.10 -29.27
C VAL A 795 -9.37 0.51 -29.42
N SER A 796 -8.64 0.36 -28.31
CA SER A 796 -7.27 -0.18 -28.31
C SER A 796 -7.23 -1.69 -28.42
N ASN A 797 -8.21 -2.39 -27.81
CA ASN A 797 -8.29 -3.85 -27.74
C ASN A 797 -9.04 -4.47 -28.91
N THR A 798 -9.87 -3.70 -29.64
CA THR A 798 -10.57 -4.17 -30.83
C THR A 798 -9.50 -4.66 -31.80
N ALA A 799 -9.38 -5.98 -31.91
CA ALA A 799 -8.42 -6.62 -32.80
C ALA A 799 -8.83 -6.28 -34.23
N TYR A 800 -8.23 -5.24 -34.80
CA TYR A 800 -8.18 -5.04 -36.23
C TYR A 800 -7.46 -6.26 -36.79
N GLY A 801 -8.22 -7.30 -37.11
CA GLY A 801 -7.69 -8.60 -37.46
C GLY A 801 -6.67 -8.48 -38.59
N SER A 802 -5.82 -9.49 -38.72
CA SER A 802 -4.86 -9.70 -39.82
C SER A 802 -5.48 -9.69 -41.24
N SER A 803 -6.79 -9.43 -41.35
CA SER A 803 -7.58 -9.25 -42.57
C SER A 803 -7.74 -7.79 -43.03
N LEU A 804 -7.29 -6.78 -42.26
CA LEU A 804 -7.25 -5.39 -42.73
C LEU A 804 -5.93 -5.07 -43.48
N PRO A 805 -5.98 -4.37 -44.63
CA PRO A 805 -4.77 -4.00 -45.38
C PRO A 805 -3.83 -3.02 -44.65
N SER A 806 -4.34 -2.25 -43.69
CA SER A 806 -3.59 -1.27 -42.90
C SER A 806 -4.30 -1.00 -41.56
N ALA A 807 -3.52 -0.77 -40.50
CA ALA A 807 -4.06 -0.45 -39.18
C ALA A 807 -4.65 0.99 -39.16
N PRO A 808 -5.81 1.23 -38.52
CA PRO A 808 -6.42 2.54 -38.51
C PRO A 808 -5.63 3.55 -37.67
N ALA A 809 -5.75 4.83 -38.04
CA ALA A 809 -5.24 5.91 -37.23
C ALA A 809 -6.14 6.12 -35.99
N ILE A 810 -5.65 5.71 -34.81
CA ILE A 810 -6.39 5.76 -33.55
C ILE A 810 -5.99 6.98 -32.70
N PHE A 811 -6.98 7.76 -32.31
CA PHE A 811 -6.87 8.95 -31.48
C PHE A 811 -7.81 8.81 -30.27
N ALA A 812 -7.38 8.10 -29.23
CA ALA A 812 -8.05 8.09 -27.92
C ALA A 812 -7.53 9.26 -27.06
N CYS A 813 -8.43 10.13 -26.63
CA CYS A 813 -8.11 11.41 -25.99
C CYS A 813 -8.91 11.64 -24.71
N THR A 814 -8.23 11.95 -23.61
CA THR A 814 -8.88 12.38 -22.36
C THR A 814 -8.93 13.90 -22.24
N VAL A 815 -9.98 14.46 -21.66
CA VAL A 815 -10.07 15.90 -21.36
C VAL A 815 -9.44 16.19 -20.00
N GLY A 816 -8.45 17.07 -19.99
CA GLY A 816 -7.62 17.42 -18.85
C GLY A 816 -6.38 16.54 -18.69
N GLN A 817 -5.37 17.09 -18.00
CA GLN A 817 -4.10 16.39 -17.75
C GLN A 817 -4.21 15.44 -16.55
N LYS A 818 -4.74 14.24 -16.78
CA LYS A 818 -4.97 13.23 -15.73
C LYS A 818 -4.58 11.81 -16.17
N PRO A 819 -4.36 10.88 -15.22
CA PRO A 819 -4.17 9.47 -15.54
C PRO A 819 -5.34 8.92 -16.35
N SER A 820 -5.02 8.31 -17.50
CA SER A 820 -6.00 7.73 -18.41
C SER A 820 -5.35 6.62 -19.25
N LYS A 821 -6.15 5.68 -19.75
CA LYS A 821 -5.78 4.72 -20.79
C LYS A 821 -5.67 5.39 -22.17
N ALA A 822 -6.20 6.61 -22.33
CA ALA A 822 -6.05 7.41 -23.54
C ALA A 822 -4.57 7.69 -23.85
N ARG A 823 -4.23 7.74 -25.14
CA ARG A 823 -2.88 8.12 -25.60
C ARG A 823 -2.69 9.63 -25.67
N TYR A 824 -3.77 10.38 -25.77
CA TYR A 824 -3.71 11.83 -25.95
C TYR A 824 -4.51 12.57 -24.87
N TYR A 825 -4.24 13.86 -24.70
CA TYR A 825 -5.12 14.75 -23.94
C TYR A 825 -5.39 16.06 -24.68
N LEU A 826 -6.51 16.68 -24.32
CA LEU A 826 -6.89 18.07 -24.62
C LEU A 826 -7.04 18.80 -23.28
N ASP A 827 -6.77 20.09 -23.19
CA ASP A 827 -6.70 20.76 -21.88
C ASP A 827 -8.09 20.93 -21.24
N ASP A 828 -9.11 21.25 -22.04
CA ASP A 828 -10.48 21.49 -21.59
C ASP A 828 -11.51 21.30 -22.72
N THR A 829 -12.78 21.59 -22.43
CA THR A 829 -13.89 21.50 -23.39
C THR A 829 -13.79 22.51 -24.54
N VAL A 830 -13.08 23.64 -24.36
CA VAL A 830 -12.88 24.64 -25.41
C VAL A 830 -11.90 24.08 -26.44
N ASP A 831 -10.81 23.46 -25.99
CA ASP A 831 -9.86 22.76 -26.84
C ASP A 831 -10.54 21.62 -27.64
N VAL A 832 -11.49 20.90 -27.02
CA VAL A 832 -12.32 19.88 -27.71
C VAL A 832 -13.14 20.52 -28.84
N LEU A 833 -13.88 21.59 -28.55
CA LEU A 833 -14.70 22.27 -29.57
C LEU A 833 -13.87 22.85 -30.71
N ALA A 834 -12.74 23.47 -30.39
CA ALA A 834 -11.81 23.99 -31.40
C ALA A 834 -11.31 22.86 -32.32
N LEU A 835 -10.92 21.72 -31.76
CA LEU A 835 -10.51 20.55 -32.54
C LEU A 835 -11.63 20.06 -33.47
N LEU A 836 -12.85 19.92 -32.95
CA LEU A 836 -14.01 19.48 -33.75
C LEU A 836 -14.32 20.48 -34.88
N GLN A 837 -14.20 21.79 -34.62
CA GLN A 837 -14.34 22.82 -35.64
C GLN A 837 -13.29 22.68 -36.75
N PHE A 838 -12.02 22.48 -36.40
CA PHE A 838 -10.97 22.26 -37.41
C PHE A 838 -11.20 21.01 -38.27
N LEU A 839 -11.73 19.93 -37.68
CA LEU A 839 -12.11 18.72 -38.42
C LEU A 839 -13.31 18.97 -39.34
N SER A 840 -14.28 19.76 -38.89
CA SER A 840 -15.42 20.22 -39.70
C SER A 840 -14.94 21.04 -40.91
N ASP A 841 -14.05 22.01 -40.70
CA ASP A 841 -13.54 22.87 -41.77
C ASP A 841 -12.73 22.06 -42.81
N ALA A 842 -11.95 21.08 -42.35
CA ALA A 842 -11.22 20.15 -43.20
C ALA A 842 -12.14 19.21 -44.01
N SER A 843 -13.39 19.06 -43.59
CA SER A 843 -14.41 18.30 -44.32
C SER A 843 -15.02 19.14 -45.45
N ASN A 844 -15.22 20.44 -45.21
CA ASN A 844 -15.79 21.39 -46.18
C ASN A 844 -14.79 21.82 -47.27
N SER A 845 -13.48 21.80 -47.02
CA SER A 845 -12.44 22.32 -47.94
C SER A 845 -12.22 21.50 -49.22
N LYS A 846 -13.02 20.48 -49.52
CA LYS A 846 -12.90 19.63 -50.74
C LYS A 846 -14.02 19.85 -51.77
N SER A 847 -14.96 20.79 -51.55
CA SER A 847 -16.06 21.04 -52.49
C SER A 847 -15.79 22.13 -53.54
N SER A 848 -14.63 22.81 -53.54
CA SER A 848 -14.36 23.97 -54.41
C SER A 848 -13.19 23.78 -55.40
N SER A 849 -13.11 22.65 -56.11
CA SER A 849 -12.27 22.54 -57.31
C SER A 849 -13.13 22.60 -58.57
N THR A 850 -13.70 23.77 -58.87
CA THR A 850 -14.06 24.13 -60.25
C THR A 850 -12.77 24.32 -61.03
N GLU A 851 -12.57 23.50 -62.05
CA GLU A 851 -11.49 23.61 -63.03
C GLU A 851 -11.50 25.00 -63.69
N THR A 852 -10.56 25.85 -63.29
CA THR A 852 -10.15 26.99 -64.12
C THR A 852 -8.92 26.54 -64.89
N GLN A 853 -9.13 25.99 -66.09
CA GLN A 853 -8.07 25.85 -67.08
C GLN A 853 -7.60 27.27 -67.46
N VAL A 854 -6.39 27.62 -67.05
CA VAL A 854 -5.65 28.76 -67.62
C VAL A 854 -4.43 28.17 -68.33
N SER A 855 -4.43 28.29 -69.65
CA SER A 855 -3.31 27.91 -70.52
C SER A 855 -2.12 28.82 -70.24
N PHE A 856 -0.96 28.23 -69.97
CA PHE A 856 0.32 28.93 -69.97
C PHE A 856 0.81 29.07 -71.42
N ASP A 857 0.80 30.29 -71.95
CA ASP A 857 1.65 30.65 -73.08
C ASP A 857 2.96 31.28 -72.59
N ASN A 858 4.02 30.83 -73.24
CA ASN A 858 5.43 31.12 -73.01
C ASN A 858 5.77 32.61 -72.99
N VAL A 859 6.57 33.07 -72.02
CA VAL A 859 7.58 34.11 -72.27
C VAL A 859 8.87 33.84 -71.48
N VAL A 860 9.95 33.90 -72.26
CA VAL A 860 11.37 33.72 -72.02
C VAL A 860 11.98 34.79 -71.09
N TRP A 861 12.96 34.36 -70.30
CA TRP A 861 13.88 35.17 -69.48
C TRP A 861 14.56 36.31 -70.26
N ARG A 862 14.63 37.51 -69.65
CA ARG A 862 15.74 38.46 -69.86
C ARG A 862 16.04 39.25 -68.59
N GLU A 863 17.34 39.40 -68.37
CA GLU A 863 18.06 40.01 -67.27
C GLU A 863 17.72 41.49 -67.04
N LEU A 864 17.63 41.89 -65.77
CA LEU A 864 18.48 42.91 -65.12
C LEU A 864 18.27 42.88 -63.60
#